data_AF-A0A1V4R0R7-F1
#
_entry.id   AF-A0A1V4R0R7-F1
#
_cell.length_a   1.000
_cell.length_b   1.000
_cell.length_c   1.000
_cell.angle_alpha   90.00
_cell.angle_beta   90.00
_cell.angle_gamma   90.00
#
_symmetry.space_group_name_H-M   'P 1'
#
loop_
_entity.id
_entity.type
_entity.pdbx_description
1 polymer ?
#
loop_
_entity_poly.entity_id
_entity_poly.type
_entity_poly.pdbx_seq_one_letter_code
_entity_poly.pdbx_strand_id
1 'polypeptide(L)'
;MSPDSALTEAQVEHMVRYAISMAGGLHTIIEPGTDWVVIKPNIVELKPRGSGVITDCRVVKALVKIVHGIVPEARITIAEGSGEWIPPDRADIKATVPRAKMGDGFEVAGYRALLSDEALSGVPLDIVDLNFDEAVEVTVPDEWYAREKYFIPSTILECDVLISVPVLKIHDGVGMTNAMKNFVGIAPGMIYGWAKMLGYPPGSGNPGLPHTPEVLDETIVDLTSLSDVDFTVVDAIVAMERFKSDEYGGKAVRMNTIIASADIVAADAVSARLMGLNPDDIEYLTLAAYKGLGQCDLETIKVNGNPIEQVARRFEKCPADWGKWGEQGHYGQGARTWLLKGPFEIGEMEAMTLDPKATKPVPDQDGWSKPVYFHDDRIDLDTYYNDPVNCVIYAYTEFTAPKSQIAELWVGSGEDVKVWINGAEVYAYKGVRRHRLPNDREGIQIEEGRNMLLVQAKQTRGGFDFSVNICEPEPDKRYDGNRVFGLKFVLPETQVETASVSVEEVVGFRINEWLNLTDKADRFEQGAWTIYTTENGLSGNRVRSMAFGPDGSLWVVAEGLCRFDGKRWTTYAKNERFPKGRIRDVAVDREGSVWLAGNRGLYSFDGKSTASHLGGWIPCVTVDHQGRVWSAAWGQGASVYDGKTWKTYTEHDGLSHINVFDITADLQGNLWMATMGGGVNRFDGKTWMHYTTDDGLRDNHVNSIVADQAGNIWIAMDDNGVSRFDGKTWTNYGKKDGLAGRDVRALMVTREGFAWVATENNGLSRFDGQRWVTGICNEEVLSIVQGPDGRIWFGSGGGGVAVLGE
;
A
#
# COMPACT_ATOMS: atom_id res chain seq x y z
N MET A 1 -39.97 -8.93 2.21
CA MET A 1 -40.49 -8.51 0.88
C MET A 1 -39.83 -9.39 -0.18
N SER A 2 -40.39 -9.46 -1.39
CA SER A 2 -39.65 -10.09 -2.50
C SER A 2 -38.27 -9.41 -2.63
N PRO A 3 -37.18 -10.16 -2.84
CA PRO A 3 -35.87 -9.59 -3.17
C PRO A 3 -35.90 -8.59 -4.33
N ASP A 4 -36.92 -8.67 -5.20
CA ASP A 4 -37.08 -7.85 -6.40
C ASP A 4 -37.81 -6.51 -6.16
N SER A 5 -38.37 -6.31 -4.95
CA SER A 5 -39.05 -5.05 -4.64
C SER A 5 -38.05 -3.90 -4.52
N ALA A 6 -38.37 -2.76 -5.14
CA ALA A 6 -37.56 -1.55 -5.00
C ALA A 6 -37.53 -1.10 -3.53
N LEU A 7 -36.32 -0.83 -3.02
CA LEU A 7 -36.14 -0.32 -1.66
C LEU A 7 -36.59 1.14 -1.58
N THR A 8 -37.24 1.51 -0.47
CA THR A 8 -37.52 2.91 -0.13
C THR A 8 -36.25 3.60 0.35
N GLU A 9 -36.24 4.94 0.38
CA GLU A 9 -35.09 5.70 0.91
C GLU A 9 -34.79 5.36 2.38
N ALA A 10 -35.81 5.24 3.22
CA ALA A 10 -35.65 4.86 4.62
C ALA A 10 -35.05 3.45 4.80
N GLN A 11 -35.36 2.51 3.89
CA GLN A 11 -34.77 1.18 3.91
C GLN A 11 -33.29 1.21 3.53
N VAL A 12 -32.93 1.97 2.50
CA VAL A 12 -31.52 2.16 2.11
C VAL A 12 -30.73 2.80 3.26
N GLU A 13 -31.27 3.87 3.87
CA GLU A 13 -30.62 4.52 5.02
C GLU A 13 -30.43 3.56 6.20
N HIS A 14 -31.44 2.74 6.51
CA HIS A 14 -31.33 1.74 7.57
C HIS A 14 -30.23 0.71 7.27
N MET A 15 -30.17 0.21 6.03
CA MET A 15 -29.13 -0.75 5.62
C MET A 15 -27.73 -0.18 5.73
N VAL A 16 -27.52 1.07 5.29
CA VAL A 16 -26.23 1.76 5.38
C VAL A 16 -25.81 1.96 6.83
N ARG A 17 -26.70 2.48 7.69
CA ARG A 17 -26.43 2.64 9.13
C ARG A 17 -26.11 1.31 9.80
N TYR A 18 -26.84 0.26 9.47
CA TYR A 18 -26.65 -1.06 10.03
C TYR A 18 -25.29 -1.65 9.63
N ALA A 19 -24.95 -1.65 8.34
CA ALA A 19 -23.65 -2.13 7.85
C ALA A 19 -22.49 -1.38 8.50
N ILE A 20 -22.55 -0.04 8.54
CA ILE A 20 -21.55 0.80 9.21
C ILE A 20 -21.42 0.45 10.68
N SER A 21 -22.53 0.25 11.40
CA SER A 21 -22.48 -0.13 12.82
C SER A 21 -21.82 -1.48 13.06
N MET A 22 -22.05 -2.45 12.16
CA MET A 22 -21.45 -3.79 12.21
C MET A 22 -19.95 -3.77 11.91
N ALA A 23 -19.49 -2.74 11.20
CA ALA A 23 -18.08 -2.48 10.90
C ALA A 23 -17.39 -1.58 11.97
N GLY A 24 -18.04 -1.35 13.12
CA GLY A 24 -17.48 -0.53 14.21
C GLY A 24 -18.01 0.91 14.25
N GLY A 25 -18.61 1.40 13.16
CA GLY A 25 -19.21 2.73 13.05
C GLY A 25 -18.23 3.81 12.60
N LEU A 26 -18.72 4.85 11.92
CA LEU A 26 -17.85 5.94 11.43
C LEU A 26 -17.21 6.78 12.54
N HIS A 27 -17.67 6.70 13.79
CA HIS A 27 -17.08 7.41 14.92
C HIS A 27 -15.68 6.90 15.29
N THR A 28 -15.24 5.76 14.74
CA THR A 28 -13.88 5.25 14.93
C THR A 28 -12.86 5.92 14.03
N ILE A 29 -13.31 6.64 13.00
CA ILE A 29 -12.45 7.34 12.01
C ILE A 29 -12.81 8.82 11.86
N ILE A 30 -14.04 9.22 12.20
CA ILE A 30 -14.51 10.60 12.24
C ILE A 30 -14.55 11.03 13.70
N GLU A 31 -13.63 11.92 14.05
CA GLU A 31 -13.47 12.41 15.41
C GLU A 31 -14.07 13.82 15.57
N PRO A 32 -14.43 14.23 16.79
CA PRO A 32 -14.82 15.61 17.04
C PRO A 32 -13.72 16.57 16.57
N GLY A 33 -14.08 17.44 15.65
CA GLY A 33 -13.15 18.32 14.99
C GLY A 33 -12.89 17.97 13.52
N THR A 34 -13.18 16.80 12.97
CA THR A 34 -13.06 16.60 11.51
C THR A 34 -13.72 17.78 10.75
N ASP A 35 -12.94 18.55 10.00
CA ASP A 35 -13.35 19.78 9.31
C ASP A 35 -13.81 19.47 7.87
N TRP A 36 -13.24 18.44 7.24
CA TRP A 36 -13.52 18.11 5.84
C TRP A 36 -13.63 16.62 5.54
N VAL A 37 -14.83 16.14 5.23
CA VAL A 37 -15.06 14.75 4.81
C VAL A 37 -15.35 14.68 3.32
N VAL A 38 -14.59 13.85 2.59
CA VAL A 38 -14.84 13.58 1.18
C VAL A 38 -15.50 12.22 1.01
N ILE A 39 -16.61 12.19 0.28
CA ILE A 39 -17.31 10.98 -0.12
C ILE A 39 -17.12 10.79 -1.62
N LYS A 40 -16.48 9.69 -2.01
CA LYS A 40 -16.16 9.36 -3.40
C LYS A 40 -17.09 8.27 -3.94
N PRO A 41 -18.22 8.61 -4.58
CA PRO A 41 -19.04 7.64 -5.31
C PRO A 41 -18.35 7.16 -6.60
N ASN A 42 -18.98 6.23 -7.32
CA ASN A 42 -18.59 5.84 -8.67
C ASN A 42 -19.61 6.35 -9.69
N ILE A 43 -19.24 7.34 -10.52
CA ILE A 43 -20.12 7.99 -11.50
C ILE A 43 -19.46 7.98 -12.89
N VAL A 44 -19.14 6.78 -13.38
CA VAL A 44 -18.41 6.61 -14.63
C VAL A 44 -19.22 7.06 -15.84
N GLU A 45 -20.54 6.83 -15.85
CA GLU A 45 -21.43 7.07 -17.00
C GLU A 45 -22.61 7.97 -16.65
N LEU A 46 -23.22 8.59 -17.67
CA LEU A 46 -24.50 9.31 -17.54
C LEU A 46 -25.67 8.33 -17.36
N LYS A 47 -25.83 7.82 -16.14
CA LYS A 47 -26.87 6.84 -15.77
C LYS A 47 -27.63 7.31 -14.53
N PRO A 48 -28.93 7.02 -14.44
CA PRO A 48 -29.70 7.33 -13.24
C PRO A 48 -29.33 6.38 -12.09
N ARG A 49 -29.63 6.81 -10.85
CA ARG A 49 -29.50 5.97 -9.65
C ARG A 49 -30.27 4.64 -9.80
N GLY A 50 -29.75 3.57 -9.22
CA GLY A 50 -30.37 2.24 -9.26
C GLY A 50 -30.16 1.49 -10.58
N SER A 51 -29.35 2.02 -11.50
CA SER A 51 -28.94 1.33 -12.74
C SER A 51 -28.01 0.15 -12.49
N GLY A 52 -27.27 0.16 -11.37
CA GLY A 52 -26.13 -0.74 -11.10
C GLY A 52 -24.85 -0.40 -11.87
N VAL A 53 -24.90 0.64 -12.71
CA VAL A 53 -23.73 1.19 -13.43
C VAL A 53 -23.08 2.32 -12.65
N ILE A 54 -23.78 2.94 -11.71
CA ILE A 54 -23.25 3.99 -10.84
C ILE A 54 -23.76 3.78 -9.41
N THR A 55 -23.09 4.41 -8.45
CA THR A 55 -23.49 4.38 -7.03
C THR A 55 -24.87 5.03 -6.85
N ASP A 56 -25.78 4.37 -6.13
CA ASP A 56 -27.09 4.91 -5.76
C ASP A 56 -26.94 6.09 -4.80
N CYS A 57 -27.38 7.28 -5.22
CA CYS A 57 -27.22 8.51 -4.43
C CYS A 57 -27.88 8.43 -3.05
N ARG A 58 -28.82 7.52 -2.81
CA ARG A 58 -29.45 7.31 -1.49
C ARG A 58 -28.47 6.73 -0.48
N VAL A 59 -27.48 5.94 -0.92
CA VAL A 59 -26.40 5.44 -0.07
C VAL A 59 -25.53 6.60 0.42
N VAL A 60 -25.16 7.50 -0.51
CA VAL A 60 -24.40 8.71 -0.18
C VAL A 60 -25.22 9.66 0.68
N LYS A 61 -26.51 9.88 0.41
CA LYS A 61 -27.40 10.67 1.27
C LYS A 61 -27.42 10.13 2.70
N ALA A 62 -27.50 8.81 2.89
CA ALA A 62 -27.43 8.21 4.21
C ALA A 62 -26.08 8.47 4.89
N LEU A 63 -24.96 8.36 4.16
CA LEU A 63 -23.64 8.71 4.67
C LEU A 63 -23.53 10.18 5.09
N VAL A 64 -23.98 11.12 4.25
CA VAL A 64 -24.00 12.55 4.59
C VAL A 64 -24.73 12.79 5.92
N LYS A 65 -25.88 12.14 6.13
CA LYS A 65 -26.64 12.23 7.40
C LYS A 65 -25.91 11.60 8.59
N ILE A 66 -25.16 10.53 8.38
CA ILE A 66 -24.36 9.90 9.45
C ILE A 66 -23.19 10.81 9.82
N VAL A 67 -22.43 11.27 8.83
CA VAL A 67 -21.28 12.16 9.01
C VAL A 67 -21.69 13.45 9.70
N HIS A 68 -22.72 14.14 9.19
CA HIS A 68 -23.23 15.38 9.80
C HIS A 68 -23.76 15.14 11.23
N GLY A 69 -24.28 13.95 11.53
CA GLY A 69 -24.69 13.59 12.88
C GLY A 69 -23.53 13.39 13.86
N ILE A 70 -22.32 13.11 13.37
CA ILE A 70 -21.09 12.95 14.17
C ILE A 70 -20.36 14.30 14.28
N VAL A 71 -20.21 15.01 13.14
CA VAL A 71 -19.52 16.30 13.02
C VAL A 71 -20.37 17.30 12.24
N PRO A 72 -21.29 18.03 12.90
CA PRO A 72 -22.25 18.91 12.20
C PRO A 72 -21.60 20.04 11.39
N GLU A 73 -20.47 20.55 11.85
CA GLU A 73 -19.76 21.69 11.27
C GLU A 73 -18.82 21.30 10.11
N ALA A 74 -18.59 19.99 9.91
CA ALA A 74 -17.68 19.51 8.88
C ALA A 74 -18.23 19.86 7.49
N ARG A 75 -17.35 20.37 6.62
CA ARG A 75 -17.60 20.39 5.17
C ARG A 75 -17.67 18.95 4.68
N ILE A 76 -18.73 18.62 3.96
CA ILE A 76 -18.89 17.32 3.32
C ILE A 76 -18.85 17.55 1.80
N THR A 77 -17.92 16.90 1.12
CA THR A 77 -17.77 17.03 -0.34
C THR A 77 -18.06 15.71 -1.01
N ILE A 78 -18.95 15.71 -2.01
CA ILE A 78 -19.13 14.58 -2.90
C ILE A 78 -18.21 14.79 -4.10
N ALA A 79 -17.22 13.92 -4.29
CA ALA A 79 -16.17 14.11 -5.29
C ALA A 79 -16.02 12.91 -6.22
N GLU A 80 -16.00 13.14 -7.53
CA GLU A 80 -15.75 12.09 -8.53
C GLU A 80 -15.18 12.68 -9.83
N GLY A 81 -14.34 11.91 -10.53
CA GLY A 81 -13.73 12.32 -11.81
C GLY A 81 -14.00 11.31 -12.93
N SER A 82 -15.15 11.44 -13.58
CA SER A 82 -15.57 10.50 -14.63
C SER A 82 -14.60 10.41 -15.81
N GLY A 83 -14.54 9.22 -16.41
CA GLY A 83 -13.87 9.00 -17.69
C GLY A 83 -14.76 9.22 -18.92
N GLU A 84 -16.08 9.33 -18.79
CA GLU A 84 -17.00 9.26 -19.95
C GLU A 84 -17.88 10.48 -20.17
N TRP A 85 -17.91 11.46 -19.28
CA TRP A 85 -18.71 12.67 -19.49
C TRP A 85 -17.93 13.98 -19.29
N ILE A 86 -18.40 15.03 -19.94
CA ILE A 86 -17.91 16.41 -19.85
C ILE A 86 -19.09 17.32 -19.51
N PRO A 87 -18.97 18.21 -18.50
CA PRO A 87 -19.99 19.19 -18.18
C PRO A 87 -20.41 20.06 -19.37
N PRO A 88 -21.70 20.44 -19.49
CA PRO A 88 -22.19 21.33 -20.56
C PRO A 88 -21.47 22.67 -20.72
N ASP A 89 -20.93 23.22 -19.64
CA ASP A 89 -20.18 24.48 -19.60
C ASP A 89 -18.71 24.33 -20.05
N ARG A 90 -18.25 23.10 -20.33
CA ARG A 90 -16.90 22.76 -20.84
C ARG A 90 -16.92 22.27 -22.29
N ALA A 91 -17.72 22.93 -23.12
CA ALA A 91 -17.81 22.64 -24.56
C ALA A 91 -16.48 22.81 -25.31
N ASP A 92 -15.58 23.66 -24.79
CA ASP A 92 -14.21 23.83 -25.25
C ASP A 92 -13.42 22.52 -25.24
N ILE A 93 -13.53 21.74 -24.16
CA ILE A 93 -12.85 20.45 -24.02
C ILE A 93 -13.49 19.40 -24.91
N LYS A 94 -14.82 19.38 -24.99
CA LYS A 94 -15.55 18.39 -25.79
C LYS A 94 -15.10 18.36 -27.25
N ALA A 95 -14.73 19.50 -27.82
CA ALA A 95 -14.21 19.59 -29.18
C ALA A 95 -12.92 18.76 -29.37
N THR A 96 -12.11 18.64 -28.32
CA THR A 96 -10.84 17.88 -28.32
C THR A 96 -11.01 16.42 -27.91
N VAL A 97 -12.12 16.06 -27.24
CA VAL A 97 -12.34 14.71 -26.70
C VAL A 97 -13.67 14.12 -27.20
N PRO A 98 -13.71 13.61 -28.44
CA PRO A 98 -14.97 13.27 -29.10
C PRO A 98 -15.69 12.05 -28.49
N ARG A 99 -14.99 11.18 -27.74
CA ARG A 99 -15.60 9.99 -27.11
C ARG A 99 -16.45 10.32 -25.86
N ALA A 100 -16.07 11.31 -25.06
CA ALA A 100 -16.79 11.63 -23.83
C ALA A 100 -18.16 12.29 -24.12
N LYS A 101 -19.25 11.82 -23.51
CA LYS A 101 -20.60 12.37 -23.71
C LYS A 101 -20.72 13.75 -23.07
N MET A 102 -21.48 14.65 -23.67
CA MET A 102 -21.78 15.95 -23.04
C MET A 102 -22.93 15.77 -22.04
N GLY A 103 -22.75 16.20 -20.79
CA GLY A 103 -23.76 16.09 -19.74
C GLY A 103 -23.17 16.21 -18.33
N ASP A 104 -24.01 16.46 -17.33
CA ASP A 104 -23.60 16.47 -15.90
C ASP A 104 -23.98 15.13 -15.26
N GLY A 105 -22.98 14.30 -14.96
CA GLY A 105 -23.19 13.01 -14.31
C GLY A 105 -23.72 13.12 -12.88
N PHE A 106 -23.34 14.17 -12.15
CA PHE A 106 -23.86 14.42 -10.80
C PHE A 106 -25.35 14.76 -10.83
N GLU A 107 -25.80 15.50 -11.84
CA GLU A 107 -27.23 15.80 -12.04
C GLU A 107 -28.01 14.52 -12.39
N VAL A 108 -27.57 13.79 -13.42
CA VAL A 108 -28.27 12.57 -13.90
C VAL A 108 -28.34 11.50 -12.80
N ALA A 109 -27.29 11.36 -12.00
CA ALA A 109 -27.24 10.44 -10.87
C ALA A 109 -28.04 10.92 -9.64
N GLY A 110 -28.46 12.18 -9.61
CA GLY A 110 -29.27 12.77 -8.55
C GLY A 110 -28.47 13.32 -7.36
N TYR A 111 -27.16 13.52 -7.48
CA TYR A 111 -26.31 14.12 -6.44
C TYR A 111 -26.51 15.62 -6.33
N ARG A 112 -26.70 16.35 -7.44
CA ARG A 112 -26.99 17.80 -7.42
C ARG A 112 -28.25 18.13 -6.64
N ALA A 113 -29.26 17.27 -6.70
CA ALA A 113 -30.50 17.42 -5.93
C ALA A 113 -30.29 17.32 -4.41
N LEU A 114 -29.19 16.72 -3.93
CA LEU A 114 -28.88 16.65 -2.50
C LEU A 114 -28.52 18.02 -1.91
N LEU A 115 -27.99 18.94 -2.72
CA LEU A 115 -27.63 20.30 -2.28
C LEU A 115 -28.85 21.14 -1.87
N SER A 116 -30.04 20.77 -2.35
CA SER A 116 -31.31 21.45 -2.06
C SER A 116 -32.32 20.54 -1.35
N ASP A 117 -31.89 19.38 -0.86
CA ASP A 117 -32.74 18.43 -0.15
C ASP A 117 -33.08 18.96 1.25
N GLU A 118 -34.38 19.06 1.55
CA GLU A 118 -34.86 19.58 2.84
C GLU A 118 -34.33 18.78 4.03
N ALA A 119 -34.12 17.47 3.89
CA ALA A 119 -33.59 16.61 4.94
C ALA A 119 -32.09 16.84 5.22
N LEU A 120 -31.39 17.58 4.35
CA LEU A 120 -29.99 17.98 4.48
C LEU A 120 -29.85 19.49 4.70
N SER A 121 -30.93 20.18 5.05
CA SER A 121 -30.88 21.61 5.36
C SER A 121 -29.92 21.88 6.51
N GLY A 122 -28.96 22.79 6.28
CA GLY A 122 -27.91 23.15 7.25
C GLY A 122 -26.65 22.30 7.19
N VAL A 123 -26.60 21.25 6.36
CA VAL A 123 -25.36 20.49 6.11
C VAL A 123 -24.43 21.31 5.20
N PRO A 124 -23.16 21.55 5.55
CA PRO A 124 -22.17 22.18 4.68
C PRO A 124 -21.74 21.24 3.53
N LEU A 125 -22.63 21.01 2.56
CA LEU A 125 -22.48 20.04 1.47
C LEU A 125 -22.10 20.71 0.14
N ASP A 126 -21.07 20.21 -0.53
CA ASP A 126 -20.71 20.61 -1.90
C ASP A 126 -20.32 19.42 -2.80
N ILE A 127 -20.08 19.72 -4.08
CA ILE A 127 -19.73 18.73 -5.11
C ILE A 127 -18.50 19.22 -5.87
N VAL A 128 -17.52 18.33 -6.05
CA VAL A 128 -16.29 18.59 -6.82
C VAL A 128 -16.16 17.58 -7.96
N ASP A 129 -15.94 18.08 -9.18
CA ASP A 129 -15.55 17.24 -10.31
C ASP A 129 -14.03 17.13 -10.36
N LEU A 130 -13.51 15.97 -9.97
CA LEU A 130 -12.08 15.71 -9.86
C LEU A 130 -11.34 15.78 -11.20
N ASN A 131 -12.06 15.79 -12.34
CA ASN A 131 -11.41 16.02 -13.62
C ASN A 131 -10.77 17.39 -13.73
N PHE A 132 -11.32 18.37 -13.03
CA PHE A 132 -10.96 19.79 -13.11
C PHE A 132 -10.37 20.32 -11.81
N ASP A 133 -10.24 19.46 -10.80
CA ASP A 133 -9.65 19.83 -9.52
C ASP A 133 -8.15 20.11 -9.67
N GLU A 134 -7.61 20.92 -8.77
CA GLU A 134 -6.17 21.14 -8.68
C GLU A 134 -5.48 19.83 -8.29
N ALA A 135 -4.43 19.44 -9.01
CA ALA A 135 -3.77 18.17 -8.79
C ALA A 135 -2.28 18.34 -8.51
N VAL A 136 -1.79 17.56 -7.55
CA VAL A 136 -0.41 17.59 -7.06
C VAL A 136 0.31 16.35 -7.57
N GLU A 137 1.56 16.53 -8.02
CA GLU A 137 2.44 15.40 -8.33
C GLU A 137 2.90 14.75 -7.02
N VAL A 138 2.61 13.46 -6.86
CA VAL A 138 2.96 12.64 -5.71
C VAL A 138 3.84 11.49 -6.20
N THR A 139 4.92 11.23 -5.47
CA THR A 139 5.81 10.09 -5.73
C THR A 139 5.28 8.89 -4.97
N VAL A 140 5.18 7.74 -5.65
CA VAL A 140 4.83 6.48 -4.99
C VAL A 140 6.05 5.99 -4.22
N PRO A 141 5.91 5.50 -2.98
CA PRO A 141 7.00 4.79 -2.29
C PRO A 141 7.58 3.69 -3.19
N ASP A 142 8.92 3.58 -3.25
CA ASP A 142 9.61 2.68 -4.19
C ASP A 142 9.19 1.21 -4.06
N GLU A 143 9.39 0.47 -5.17
CA GLU A 143 9.12 -0.96 -5.44
C GLU A 143 7.77 -1.35 -6.12
N TRP A 144 7.86 -1.60 -7.44
CA TRP A 144 7.03 -2.49 -8.29
C TRP A 144 5.54 -2.19 -8.54
N TYR A 145 5.10 -0.94 -8.49
CA TYR A 145 3.74 -0.64 -8.95
C TYR A 145 3.74 -0.33 -10.47
N ALA A 146 3.11 0.76 -10.94
CA ALA A 146 3.02 1.03 -12.38
C ALA A 146 3.87 2.21 -12.86
N ARG A 147 4.15 3.19 -11.98
CA ARG A 147 5.01 4.35 -12.29
C ARG A 147 5.48 5.04 -11.01
N GLU A 148 6.60 5.75 -11.11
CA GLU A 148 7.20 6.49 -9.98
C GLU A 148 6.30 7.63 -9.47
N LYS A 149 5.52 8.27 -10.36
CA LYS A 149 4.80 9.51 -10.04
C LYS A 149 3.38 9.56 -10.59
N TYR A 150 2.49 10.14 -9.79
CA TYR A 150 1.07 10.33 -10.09
C TYR A 150 0.64 11.77 -9.81
N PHE A 151 -0.33 12.28 -10.57
CA PHE A 151 -1.04 13.51 -10.24
C PHE A 151 -2.35 13.16 -9.56
N ILE A 152 -2.50 13.55 -8.30
CA ILE A 152 -3.67 13.26 -7.47
C ILE A 152 -4.37 14.58 -7.11
N PRO A 153 -5.71 14.67 -7.19
CA PRO A 153 -6.44 15.86 -6.80
C PRO A 153 -6.19 16.27 -5.35
N SER A 154 -6.07 17.57 -5.10
CA SER A 154 -5.89 18.16 -3.77
C SER A 154 -7.08 17.84 -2.86
N THR A 155 -8.30 17.77 -3.42
CA THR A 155 -9.48 17.30 -2.69
C THR A 155 -9.28 15.92 -2.08
N ILE A 156 -8.55 15.03 -2.74
CA ILE A 156 -8.28 13.68 -2.22
C ILE A 156 -7.15 13.71 -1.19
N LEU A 157 -6.06 14.43 -1.46
CA LEU A 157 -4.87 14.45 -0.61
C LEU A 157 -5.06 15.25 0.70
N GLU A 158 -5.86 16.30 0.67
CA GLU A 158 -5.96 17.27 1.78
C GLU A 158 -7.16 17.03 2.69
N CYS A 159 -8.13 16.19 2.27
CA CYS A 159 -9.32 15.95 3.06
C CYS A 159 -9.00 15.32 4.42
N ASP A 160 -9.93 15.52 5.37
CA ASP A 160 -9.72 15.00 6.71
C ASP A 160 -9.95 13.50 6.79
N VAL A 161 -11.02 13.06 6.13
CA VAL A 161 -11.50 11.67 6.04
C VAL A 161 -11.99 11.41 4.62
N LEU A 162 -11.55 10.31 4.03
CA LEU A 162 -11.96 9.84 2.71
C LEU A 162 -12.79 8.56 2.79
N ILE A 163 -14.05 8.65 2.34
CA ILE A 163 -14.99 7.52 2.29
C ILE A 163 -15.22 7.12 0.83
N SER A 164 -14.79 5.92 0.46
CA SER A 164 -15.07 5.33 -0.87
C SER A 164 -16.45 4.70 -0.89
N VAL A 165 -17.24 4.99 -1.93
CA VAL A 165 -18.59 4.45 -2.11
C VAL A 165 -18.75 3.82 -3.51
N PRO A 166 -18.08 2.70 -3.79
CA PRO A 166 -18.16 2.05 -5.10
C PRO A 166 -19.52 1.38 -5.33
N VAL A 167 -19.78 1.00 -6.58
CA VAL A 167 -20.88 0.10 -6.97
C VAL A 167 -20.30 -1.18 -7.56
N LEU A 168 -20.89 -2.31 -7.19
CA LEU A 168 -20.38 -3.65 -7.49
C LEU A 168 -20.66 -4.10 -8.94
N LYS A 169 -19.62 -4.41 -9.72
CA LYS A 169 -19.76 -4.81 -11.14
C LYS A 169 -18.66 -5.76 -11.59
N ILE A 170 -18.95 -6.63 -12.56
CA ILE A 170 -17.90 -7.32 -13.34
C ILE A 170 -17.19 -6.31 -14.24
N HIS A 171 -15.87 -6.45 -14.40
CA HIS A 171 -15.07 -5.67 -15.34
C HIS A 171 -14.27 -6.60 -16.24
N ASP A 172 -14.11 -6.17 -17.50
CA ASP A 172 -13.67 -6.99 -18.61
C ASP A 172 -12.24 -7.55 -18.46
N GLY A 173 -11.28 -6.82 -17.86
CA GLY A 173 -9.91 -7.33 -17.67
C GLY A 173 -9.39 -7.47 -16.24
N VAL A 174 -10.06 -6.92 -15.22
CA VAL A 174 -9.58 -6.99 -13.82
C VAL A 174 -10.51 -7.81 -12.93
N GLY A 175 -11.41 -8.59 -13.56
CA GLY A 175 -12.44 -9.39 -12.89
C GLY A 175 -13.62 -8.56 -12.36
N MET A 176 -13.35 -7.54 -11.52
CA MET A 176 -14.40 -6.69 -10.96
C MET A 176 -14.01 -5.22 -10.84
N THR A 177 -15.02 -4.36 -10.91
CA THR A 177 -14.94 -2.98 -10.43
C THR A 177 -15.60 -2.92 -9.06
N ASN A 178 -14.81 -2.61 -8.04
CA ASN A 178 -15.31 -2.31 -6.71
C ASN A 178 -14.53 -1.17 -6.04
N ALA A 179 -14.12 -1.27 -4.77
CA ALA A 179 -13.59 -0.18 -3.98
C ALA A 179 -12.23 0.31 -4.44
N MET A 180 -11.26 -0.58 -4.65
CA MET A 180 -9.92 -0.17 -5.06
C MET A 180 -9.94 0.40 -6.48
N LYS A 181 -10.55 -0.33 -7.42
CA LYS A 181 -10.64 0.12 -8.82
C LYS A 181 -11.41 1.44 -8.98
N ASN A 182 -12.28 1.81 -8.04
CA ASN A 182 -12.96 3.10 -8.03
C ASN A 182 -11.98 4.29 -8.09
N PHE A 183 -10.76 4.13 -7.59
CA PHE A 183 -9.75 5.17 -7.52
C PHE A 183 -9.11 5.53 -8.86
N VAL A 184 -9.29 4.72 -9.92
CA VAL A 184 -9.03 5.18 -11.30
C VAL A 184 -9.80 6.48 -11.61
N GLY A 185 -10.99 6.65 -11.02
CA GLY A 185 -11.80 7.85 -11.16
C GLY A 185 -11.25 9.11 -10.47
N ILE A 186 -10.21 9.04 -9.63
CA ILE A 186 -9.58 10.25 -9.09
C ILE A 186 -8.62 10.91 -10.07
N ALA A 187 -8.11 10.15 -11.06
CA ALA A 187 -7.14 10.63 -12.01
C ALA A 187 -7.70 11.83 -12.79
N PRO A 188 -7.14 13.04 -12.68
CA PRO A 188 -7.73 14.24 -13.29
C PRO A 188 -7.78 14.15 -14.82
N GLY A 189 -8.94 14.36 -15.42
CA GLY A 189 -9.12 14.37 -16.88
C GLY A 189 -8.30 15.45 -17.58
N MET A 190 -8.05 16.59 -16.91
CA MET A 190 -7.16 17.64 -17.43
C MET A 190 -5.69 17.24 -17.55
N ILE A 191 -5.29 16.10 -16.97
CA ILE A 191 -3.93 15.56 -17.05
C ILE A 191 -3.95 14.24 -17.82
N TYR A 192 -4.81 13.31 -17.45
CA TYR A 192 -4.83 11.95 -18.00
C TYR A 192 -5.77 11.77 -19.19
N GLY A 193 -6.52 12.81 -19.56
CA GLY A 193 -7.56 12.74 -20.59
C GLY A 193 -8.82 12.03 -20.11
N TRP A 194 -9.84 11.99 -20.97
CA TRP A 194 -11.07 11.23 -20.71
C TRP A 194 -10.87 9.78 -21.17
N ALA A 195 -11.48 8.86 -20.45
CA ALA A 195 -11.08 7.45 -20.29
C ALA A 195 -9.71 7.22 -19.63
N LYS A 196 -8.98 8.29 -19.26
CA LYS A 196 -7.70 8.28 -18.55
C LYS A 196 -6.50 7.68 -19.30
N MET A 197 -6.65 7.21 -20.54
CA MET A 197 -5.62 6.42 -21.25
C MET A 197 -4.72 7.19 -22.22
N LEU A 198 -5.02 8.45 -22.54
CA LEU A 198 -4.39 9.15 -23.68
C LEU A 198 -3.75 10.49 -23.34
N GLY A 199 -3.75 10.88 -22.07
CA GLY A 199 -3.25 12.18 -21.62
C GLY A 199 -4.10 13.34 -22.13
N TYR A 200 -3.92 14.50 -21.52
CA TYR A 200 -4.50 15.76 -21.98
C TYR A 200 -3.45 16.87 -21.98
N PRO A 201 -3.48 17.82 -22.95
CA PRO A 201 -4.33 17.80 -24.16
C PRO A 201 -3.94 16.65 -25.12
N PRO A 202 -4.87 16.17 -25.96
CA PRO A 202 -4.58 15.09 -26.91
C PRO A 202 -3.41 15.45 -27.84
N GLY A 203 -2.46 14.54 -28.01
CA GLY A 203 -1.28 14.75 -28.87
C GLY A 203 -0.14 15.53 -28.20
N SER A 204 -0.23 15.84 -26.91
CA SER A 204 0.84 16.49 -26.13
C SER A 204 2.07 15.62 -25.87
N GLY A 205 1.99 14.30 -26.11
CA GLY A 205 3.00 13.33 -25.72
C GLY A 205 2.84 12.80 -24.29
N ASN A 206 1.87 13.31 -23.52
CA ASN A 206 1.48 12.72 -22.25
C ASN A 206 0.83 11.33 -22.48
N PRO A 207 1.38 10.24 -21.92
CA PRO A 207 0.89 8.88 -22.17
C PRO A 207 -0.43 8.55 -21.44
N GLY A 208 -0.91 9.42 -20.54
CA GLY A 208 -2.07 9.13 -19.70
C GLY A 208 -1.74 8.26 -18.50
N LEU A 209 -2.77 7.62 -17.94
CA LEU A 209 -2.67 6.65 -16.87
C LEU A 209 -2.28 5.27 -17.47
N PRO A 210 -1.32 4.53 -16.90
CA PRO A 210 -1.08 3.15 -17.30
C PRO A 210 -2.37 2.35 -17.10
N HIS A 211 -2.94 1.81 -18.18
CA HIS A 211 -4.32 1.33 -18.15
C HIS A 211 -4.56 0.30 -19.26
N THR A 212 -3.59 -0.60 -19.44
CA THR A 212 -3.67 -1.78 -20.29
C THR A 212 -3.87 -3.02 -19.42
N PRO A 213 -4.34 -4.14 -19.99
CA PRO A 213 -4.47 -5.41 -19.26
C PRO A 213 -3.23 -5.75 -18.41
N GLU A 214 -2.04 -5.52 -18.97
CA GLU A 214 -0.77 -5.93 -18.39
C GLU A 214 -0.22 -5.05 -17.26
N VAL A 215 -0.88 -3.94 -16.90
CA VAL A 215 -0.36 -2.99 -15.88
C VAL A 215 -1.45 -2.30 -15.03
N LEU A 216 -2.71 -2.66 -15.29
CA LEU A 216 -3.84 -1.97 -14.66
C LEU A 216 -3.95 -2.31 -13.18
N ASP A 217 -3.68 -3.55 -12.79
CA ASP A 217 -3.74 -3.99 -11.41
C ASP A 217 -2.74 -3.23 -10.52
N GLU A 218 -1.51 -3.04 -10.99
CA GLU A 218 -0.50 -2.20 -10.33
C GLU A 218 -0.95 -0.75 -10.23
N THR A 219 -1.57 -0.22 -11.29
CA THR A 219 -2.09 1.15 -11.29
C THR A 219 -3.22 1.33 -10.28
N ILE A 220 -4.08 0.32 -10.10
CA ILE A 220 -5.14 0.32 -9.10
C ILE A 220 -4.54 0.34 -7.69
N VAL A 221 -3.53 -0.49 -7.44
CA VAL A 221 -2.83 -0.56 -6.16
C VAL A 221 -2.13 0.77 -5.85
N ASP A 222 -1.45 1.36 -6.84
CA ASP A 222 -0.82 2.68 -6.75
C ASP A 222 -1.81 3.75 -6.29
N LEU A 223 -2.88 3.94 -7.06
CA LEU A 223 -3.86 4.98 -6.79
C LEU A 223 -4.53 4.77 -5.43
N THR A 224 -4.77 3.52 -5.03
CA THR A 224 -5.34 3.22 -3.72
C THR A 224 -4.37 3.56 -2.59
N SER A 225 -3.09 3.19 -2.72
CA SER A 225 -2.05 3.48 -1.72
C SER A 225 -1.84 4.98 -1.50
N LEU A 226 -1.83 5.76 -2.58
CA LEU A 226 -1.65 7.21 -2.54
C LEU A 226 -2.86 7.96 -1.97
N SER A 227 -4.05 7.35 -2.03
CA SER A 227 -5.29 8.00 -1.61
C SER A 227 -5.61 7.82 -0.12
N ASP A 228 -4.91 6.92 0.59
CA ASP A 228 -5.06 6.72 2.04
C ASP A 228 -6.54 6.61 2.49
N VAL A 229 -7.29 5.66 1.92
CA VAL A 229 -8.74 5.54 2.15
C VAL A 229 -9.07 5.11 3.58
N ASP A 230 -9.88 5.91 4.30
CA ASP A 230 -10.22 5.63 5.70
C ASP A 230 -11.40 4.66 5.87
N PHE A 231 -12.33 4.64 4.92
CA PHE A 231 -13.51 3.78 4.98
C PHE A 231 -14.11 3.49 3.62
N THR A 232 -14.73 2.33 3.50
CA THR A 232 -15.43 1.89 2.29
C THR A 232 -16.85 1.49 2.61
N VAL A 233 -17.80 1.97 1.81
CA VAL A 233 -19.20 1.54 1.80
C VAL A 233 -19.60 1.10 0.39
N VAL A 234 -19.63 -0.20 0.14
CA VAL A 234 -19.99 -0.75 -1.18
C VAL A 234 -21.51 -0.73 -1.37
N ASP A 235 -21.95 -0.09 -2.44
CA ASP A 235 -23.30 -0.22 -2.97
C ASP A 235 -23.44 -1.51 -3.80
N ALA A 236 -24.00 -2.53 -3.17
CA ALA A 236 -24.44 -3.76 -3.82
C ALA A 236 -25.97 -3.88 -3.79
N ILE A 237 -26.72 -2.76 -3.82
CA ILE A 237 -28.18 -2.83 -3.89
C ILE A 237 -28.59 -3.36 -5.26
N VAL A 238 -28.04 -2.75 -6.31
CA VAL A 238 -28.11 -3.21 -7.70
C VAL A 238 -26.69 -3.28 -8.23
N ALA A 239 -26.27 -4.46 -8.66
CA ALA A 239 -24.95 -4.76 -9.17
C ALA A 239 -25.02 -5.18 -10.64
N MET A 240 -23.88 -5.33 -11.32
CA MET A 240 -23.83 -5.69 -12.75
C MET A 240 -23.16 -7.06 -12.98
N GLU A 241 -23.97 -8.06 -13.39
CA GLU A 241 -23.68 -9.51 -13.32
C GLU A 241 -22.77 -10.04 -14.45
N ARG A 242 -22.29 -9.21 -15.38
CA ARG A 242 -21.53 -9.71 -16.57
C ARG A 242 -20.52 -8.74 -17.16
N PHE A 243 -20.87 -7.46 -17.17
CA PHE A 243 -20.02 -6.38 -17.67
C PHE A 243 -20.27 -5.13 -16.83
N LYS A 244 -19.38 -4.14 -16.97
CA LYS A 244 -19.46 -2.89 -16.20
C LYS A 244 -20.69 -2.03 -16.53
N SER A 245 -21.33 -2.24 -17.68
CA SER A 245 -22.48 -1.45 -18.12
C SER A 245 -23.36 -2.24 -19.10
N ASP A 246 -24.63 -1.84 -19.17
CA ASP A 246 -25.62 -2.37 -20.13
C ASP A 246 -25.22 -2.08 -21.58
N GLU A 247 -24.46 -1.00 -21.84
CA GLU A 247 -23.91 -0.69 -23.17
C GLU A 247 -22.97 -1.79 -23.70
N TYR A 248 -22.35 -2.56 -22.80
CA TYR A 248 -21.47 -3.69 -23.14
C TYR A 248 -22.14 -5.06 -22.92
N GLY A 249 -23.46 -5.10 -22.75
CA GLY A 249 -24.20 -6.34 -22.49
C GLY A 249 -24.24 -6.78 -21.03
N GLY A 250 -23.90 -5.88 -20.09
CA GLY A 250 -24.09 -6.07 -18.66
C GLY A 250 -25.56 -6.21 -18.29
N LYS A 251 -25.84 -6.95 -17.21
CA LYS A 251 -27.19 -7.22 -16.73
C LYS A 251 -27.33 -6.81 -15.27
N ALA A 252 -28.27 -5.91 -15.01
CA ALA A 252 -28.53 -5.42 -13.67
C ALA A 252 -29.14 -6.51 -12.79
N VAL A 253 -28.57 -6.70 -11.61
CA VAL A 253 -29.02 -7.69 -10.65
C VAL A 253 -29.17 -7.05 -9.28
N ARG A 254 -30.36 -7.18 -8.70
CA ARG A 254 -30.65 -6.67 -7.36
C ARG A 254 -30.13 -7.67 -6.32
N MET A 255 -29.20 -7.24 -5.48
CA MET A 255 -28.71 -8.03 -4.33
C MET A 255 -29.17 -7.45 -2.99
N ASN A 256 -29.65 -6.19 -2.95
CA ASN A 256 -30.05 -5.49 -1.72
C ASN A 256 -29.02 -5.67 -0.59
N THR A 257 -27.74 -5.45 -0.91
CA THR A 257 -26.63 -5.63 0.03
C THR A 257 -25.84 -4.33 0.16
N ILE A 258 -25.35 -4.04 1.37
CA ILE A 258 -24.37 -2.99 1.64
C ILE A 258 -23.21 -3.66 2.38
N ILE A 259 -21.99 -3.37 1.97
CA ILE A 259 -20.77 -3.80 2.66
C ILE A 259 -20.13 -2.55 3.23
N ALA A 260 -19.63 -2.62 4.46
CA ALA A 260 -18.91 -1.53 5.11
C ALA A 260 -17.64 -2.08 5.74
N SER A 261 -16.52 -1.38 5.57
CA SER A 261 -15.21 -1.80 6.09
C SER A 261 -14.26 -0.61 6.20
N ALA A 262 -13.40 -0.62 7.22
CA ALA A 262 -12.23 0.26 7.30
C ALA A 262 -11.04 -0.27 6.48
N ASP A 263 -11.03 -1.57 6.16
CA ASP A 263 -10.05 -2.20 5.26
C ASP A 263 -10.65 -2.30 3.85
N ILE A 264 -10.08 -1.56 2.90
CA ILE A 264 -10.53 -1.51 1.51
C ILE A 264 -10.29 -2.82 0.75
N VAL A 265 -9.19 -3.52 1.04
CA VAL A 265 -8.85 -4.81 0.41
C VAL A 265 -9.83 -5.88 0.89
N ALA A 266 -10.14 -5.89 2.19
CA ALA A 266 -11.12 -6.81 2.76
C ALA A 266 -12.53 -6.56 2.21
N ALA A 267 -12.90 -5.29 1.97
CA ALA A 267 -14.18 -4.94 1.34
C ALA A 267 -14.30 -5.55 -0.06
N ASP A 268 -13.25 -5.47 -0.87
CA ASP A 268 -13.21 -6.05 -2.20
C ASP A 268 -13.14 -7.59 -2.17
N ALA A 269 -12.37 -8.20 -1.26
CA ALA A 269 -12.32 -9.65 -1.11
C ALA A 269 -13.70 -10.23 -0.75
N VAL A 270 -14.42 -9.62 0.19
CA VAL A 270 -15.81 -9.99 0.51
C VAL A 270 -16.73 -9.77 -0.68
N SER A 271 -16.52 -8.70 -1.45
CA SER A 271 -17.30 -8.41 -2.66
C SER A 271 -17.11 -9.45 -3.76
N ALA A 272 -15.87 -9.91 -4.00
CA ALA A 272 -15.57 -11.01 -4.91
C ALA A 272 -16.34 -12.28 -4.52
N ARG A 273 -16.30 -12.63 -3.23
CA ARG A 273 -17.02 -13.80 -2.72
C ARG A 273 -18.53 -13.67 -2.88
N LEU A 274 -19.08 -12.48 -2.65
CA LEU A 274 -20.51 -12.17 -2.88
C LEU A 274 -20.92 -12.34 -4.35
N MET A 275 -19.99 -12.10 -5.29
CA MET A 275 -20.19 -12.32 -6.73
C MET A 275 -19.96 -13.78 -7.14
N GLY A 276 -19.62 -14.67 -6.20
CA GLY A 276 -19.26 -16.06 -6.51
C GLY A 276 -17.91 -16.21 -7.21
N LEU A 277 -17.03 -15.21 -7.09
CA LEU A 277 -15.65 -15.25 -7.54
C LEU A 277 -14.73 -15.67 -6.38
N ASN A 278 -13.54 -16.13 -6.71
CA ASN A 278 -12.47 -16.34 -5.73
C ASN A 278 -11.68 -15.04 -5.57
N PRO A 279 -11.50 -14.47 -4.35
CA PRO A 279 -10.67 -13.29 -4.17
C PRO A 279 -9.23 -13.49 -4.64
N ASP A 280 -8.70 -14.70 -4.49
CA ASP A 280 -7.36 -15.08 -4.97
C ASP A 280 -7.24 -15.13 -6.49
N ASP A 281 -8.34 -14.99 -7.23
CA ASP A 281 -8.34 -14.86 -8.70
C ASP A 281 -8.29 -13.40 -9.16
N ILE A 282 -8.31 -12.44 -8.23
CA ILE A 282 -8.33 -11.00 -8.51
C ILE A 282 -6.97 -10.42 -8.17
N GLU A 283 -6.21 -10.16 -9.23
CA GLU A 283 -4.81 -9.81 -9.16
C GLU A 283 -4.52 -8.56 -8.31
N TYR A 284 -5.22 -7.46 -8.53
CA TYR A 284 -4.99 -6.25 -7.72
C TYR A 284 -5.23 -6.50 -6.22
N LEU A 285 -6.04 -7.48 -5.82
CA LEU A 285 -6.24 -7.82 -4.40
C LEU A 285 -5.07 -8.58 -3.80
N THR A 286 -4.58 -9.60 -4.51
CA THR A 286 -3.43 -10.36 -4.03
C THR A 286 -2.17 -9.51 -4.03
N LEU A 287 -2.01 -8.62 -5.01
CA LEU A 287 -0.94 -7.62 -5.04
C LEU A 287 -1.05 -6.61 -3.89
N ALA A 288 -2.25 -6.08 -3.61
CA ALA A 288 -2.47 -5.15 -2.51
C ALA A 288 -2.15 -5.77 -1.15
N ALA A 289 -2.59 -7.01 -0.92
CA ALA A 289 -2.30 -7.74 0.30
C ALA A 289 -0.82 -8.07 0.44
N TYR A 290 -0.16 -8.48 -0.64
CA TYR A 290 1.29 -8.69 -0.67
C TYR A 290 2.08 -7.43 -0.28
N LYS A 291 1.58 -6.25 -0.66
CA LYS A 291 2.16 -4.94 -0.32
C LYS A 291 1.68 -4.37 1.01
N GLY A 292 0.88 -5.12 1.78
CA GLY A 292 0.45 -4.73 3.12
C GLY A 292 -0.63 -3.64 3.17
N LEU A 293 -1.39 -3.42 2.10
CA LEU A 293 -2.49 -2.45 2.09
C LEU A 293 -3.76 -2.93 2.82
N GLY A 294 -3.91 -4.24 3.02
CA GLY A 294 -5.07 -4.82 3.70
C GLY A 294 -5.10 -6.34 3.60
N GLN A 295 -6.20 -6.95 4.04
CA GLN A 295 -6.37 -8.41 4.05
C GLN A 295 -7.18 -8.89 2.85
N CYS A 296 -6.65 -9.88 2.09
CA CYS A 296 -7.40 -10.56 1.02
C CYS A 296 -7.91 -11.95 1.43
N ASP A 297 -7.36 -12.55 2.49
CA ASP A 297 -7.67 -13.92 2.90
C ASP A 297 -8.98 -13.97 3.71
N LEU A 298 -10.04 -14.51 3.09
CA LEU A 298 -11.36 -14.63 3.71
C LEU A 298 -11.37 -15.43 5.01
N GLU A 299 -10.41 -16.33 5.23
CA GLU A 299 -10.33 -17.11 6.48
C GLU A 299 -9.91 -16.23 7.67
N THR A 300 -9.22 -15.12 7.40
CA THR A 300 -8.77 -14.15 8.40
C THR A 300 -9.69 -12.94 8.51
N ILE A 301 -10.47 -12.64 7.46
CA ILE A 301 -11.41 -11.53 7.44
C ILE A 301 -12.65 -11.88 8.27
N LYS A 302 -12.86 -11.14 9.35
CA LYS A 302 -14.09 -11.26 10.15
C LYS A 302 -15.27 -10.57 9.46
N VAL A 303 -16.21 -11.36 8.97
CA VAL A 303 -17.44 -10.87 8.34
C VAL A 303 -18.60 -10.89 9.33
N ASN A 304 -19.13 -9.71 9.66
CA ASN A 304 -20.27 -9.56 10.55
C ASN A 304 -21.57 -9.41 9.73
N GLY A 305 -22.61 -10.18 10.04
CA GLY A 305 -23.92 -10.10 9.37
C GLY A 305 -24.43 -11.47 8.90
N ASN A 306 -25.14 -11.48 7.77
CA ASN A 306 -25.55 -12.74 7.15
C ASN A 306 -24.32 -13.47 6.59
N PRO A 307 -24.26 -14.81 6.68
CA PRO A 307 -23.22 -15.59 5.99
C PRO A 307 -23.17 -15.24 4.51
N ILE A 308 -21.97 -15.03 3.97
CA ILE A 308 -21.79 -14.56 2.58
C ILE A 308 -22.52 -15.49 1.60
N GLU A 309 -22.41 -16.79 1.81
CA GLU A 309 -23.01 -17.84 0.97
C GLU A 309 -24.54 -17.73 0.87
N GLN A 310 -25.22 -17.12 1.86
CA GLN A 310 -26.67 -16.96 1.84
C GLN A 310 -27.13 -15.78 0.97
N VAL A 311 -26.26 -14.79 0.77
CA VAL A 311 -26.55 -13.55 0.04
C VAL A 311 -25.78 -13.45 -1.27
N ALA A 312 -24.79 -14.32 -1.48
CA ALA A 312 -24.00 -14.39 -2.69
C ALA A 312 -24.85 -14.74 -3.91
N ARG A 313 -24.44 -14.21 -5.06
CA ARG A 313 -24.98 -14.53 -6.38
C ARG A 313 -23.82 -14.76 -7.32
N ARG A 314 -23.91 -15.80 -8.15
CA ARG A 314 -22.86 -16.15 -9.07
C ARG A 314 -22.90 -15.26 -10.31
N PHE A 315 -21.93 -14.37 -10.44
CA PHE A 315 -21.81 -13.46 -11.58
C PHE A 315 -21.08 -14.15 -12.72
N GLU A 316 -21.41 -13.77 -13.96
CA GLU A 316 -20.75 -14.29 -15.15
C GLU A 316 -19.38 -13.63 -15.30
N LYS A 317 -18.33 -14.45 -15.50
CA LYS A 317 -17.00 -13.95 -15.80
C LYS A 317 -16.98 -13.28 -17.17
N CYS A 318 -16.00 -12.40 -17.38
CA CYS A 318 -15.79 -11.85 -18.72
C CYS A 318 -15.45 -12.98 -19.70
N PRO A 319 -16.12 -13.05 -20.87
CA PRO A 319 -15.78 -14.03 -21.89
C PRO A 319 -14.39 -13.76 -22.50
N ALA A 320 -13.62 -14.83 -22.75
CA ALA A 320 -12.28 -14.74 -23.34
C ALA A 320 -12.25 -14.21 -24.80
N ASP A 321 -13.38 -14.16 -25.52
CA ASP A 321 -13.42 -13.78 -26.94
C ASP A 321 -13.34 -12.26 -27.19
N TRP A 322 -13.27 -11.45 -26.14
CA TRP A 322 -13.13 -9.98 -26.22
C TRP A 322 -11.67 -9.51 -26.43
N GLY A 323 -10.79 -10.41 -26.87
CA GLY A 323 -9.36 -10.15 -26.98
C GLY A 323 -8.71 -10.06 -25.60
N LYS A 324 -7.54 -9.44 -25.51
CA LYS A 324 -6.69 -9.44 -24.31
C LYS A 324 -7.42 -9.09 -23.00
N TRP A 325 -8.32 -8.10 -23.03
CA TRP A 325 -9.13 -7.74 -21.86
C TRP A 325 -9.97 -8.93 -21.39
N GLY A 326 -10.78 -9.51 -22.28
CA GLY A 326 -11.62 -10.65 -21.93
C GLY A 326 -10.82 -11.90 -21.57
N GLU A 327 -9.67 -12.12 -22.20
CA GLU A 327 -8.75 -13.20 -21.87
C GLU A 327 -8.28 -13.08 -20.40
N GLN A 328 -7.75 -11.92 -20.00
CA GLN A 328 -7.30 -11.69 -18.61
C GLN A 328 -8.44 -11.83 -17.59
N GLY A 329 -9.62 -11.27 -17.87
CA GLY A 329 -10.78 -11.40 -16.99
C GLY A 329 -11.38 -12.82 -16.91
N HIS A 330 -11.02 -13.72 -17.83
CA HIS A 330 -11.56 -15.08 -17.89
C HIS A 330 -10.73 -16.08 -17.07
N TYR A 331 -9.40 -16.04 -17.19
CA TYR A 331 -8.53 -17.16 -16.83
C TYR A 331 -8.31 -17.38 -15.33
N GLY A 332 -8.70 -16.41 -14.49
CA GLY A 332 -8.33 -16.39 -13.07
C GLY A 332 -6.82 -16.26 -12.88
N GLN A 333 -6.38 -15.86 -11.69
CA GLN A 333 -4.95 -15.69 -11.43
C GLN A 333 -4.26 -17.06 -11.32
N GLY A 334 -3.18 -17.27 -12.06
CA GLY A 334 -2.28 -18.41 -11.95
C GLY A 334 -1.20 -18.19 -10.88
N ALA A 335 -0.21 -19.08 -10.83
CA ALA A 335 0.98 -18.87 -10.01
C ALA A 335 1.88 -17.83 -10.68
N ARG A 336 2.21 -16.77 -9.95
CA ARG A 336 3.03 -15.66 -10.46
C ARG A 336 4.35 -15.49 -9.76
N THR A 337 4.55 -16.20 -8.64
CA THR A 337 5.84 -16.24 -7.97
C THR A 337 6.47 -17.60 -8.13
N TRP A 338 7.69 -17.63 -8.65
CA TRP A 338 8.41 -18.85 -9.00
C TRP A 338 9.86 -18.80 -8.53
N LEU A 339 10.43 -19.97 -8.25
CA LEU A 339 11.87 -20.16 -8.31
C LEU A 339 12.23 -20.66 -9.70
N LEU A 340 13.27 -20.12 -10.31
CA LEU A 340 13.73 -20.50 -11.64
C LEU A 340 15.11 -21.13 -11.56
N LYS A 341 15.39 -22.13 -12.38
CA LYS A 341 16.70 -22.78 -12.51
C LYS A 341 17.05 -23.00 -13.97
N GLY A 342 18.21 -22.50 -14.38
CA GLY A 342 18.65 -22.43 -15.77
C GLY A 342 19.03 -20.98 -16.16
N PRO A 343 19.04 -20.64 -17.47
CA PRO A 343 18.74 -21.52 -18.60
C PRO A 343 19.89 -22.51 -18.87
N PHE A 344 19.54 -23.75 -19.21
CA PHE A 344 20.50 -24.79 -19.61
C PHE A 344 20.48 -24.97 -21.12
N GLU A 345 21.62 -25.23 -21.76
CA GLU A 345 21.62 -25.59 -23.18
C GLU A 345 20.90 -26.91 -23.41
N ILE A 346 20.10 -27.02 -24.49
CA ILE A 346 19.33 -28.24 -24.80
C ILE A 346 20.24 -29.48 -24.89
N GLY A 347 21.51 -29.33 -25.29
CA GLY A 347 22.48 -30.42 -25.36
C GLY A 347 23.02 -30.89 -24.00
N GLU A 348 23.11 -30.01 -23.00
CA GLU A 348 23.52 -30.35 -21.63
C GLU A 348 22.42 -31.09 -20.86
N MET A 349 21.18 -31.02 -21.35
CA MET A 349 20.00 -31.61 -20.73
C MET A 349 19.96 -33.15 -20.76
N GLU A 350 20.68 -33.80 -21.69
CA GLU A 350 20.84 -35.27 -21.69
C GLU A 350 21.63 -35.77 -20.45
N ALA A 351 22.32 -34.87 -19.72
CA ALA A 351 23.12 -35.19 -18.54
C ALA A 351 22.55 -34.67 -17.19
N MET A 352 21.63 -33.69 -17.19
CA MET A 352 21.14 -33.00 -15.98
C MET A 352 19.60 -32.94 -15.86
N THR A 353 18.90 -34.07 -16.02
CA THR A 353 17.47 -34.10 -15.71
C THR A 353 17.29 -33.90 -14.20
N LEU A 354 16.76 -32.74 -13.78
CA LEU A 354 16.26 -32.54 -12.41
C LEU A 354 15.27 -33.66 -12.11
N ASP A 355 15.53 -34.45 -11.05
CA ASP A 355 14.58 -35.47 -10.61
C ASP A 355 13.33 -34.75 -10.09
N PRO A 356 12.15 -34.92 -10.73
CA PRO A 356 10.91 -34.29 -10.27
C PRO A 356 10.49 -34.77 -8.87
N LYS A 357 11.09 -35.86 -8.37
CA LYS A 357 10.91 -36.40 -7.02
C LYS A 357 11.98 -35.94 -6.03
N ALA A 358 12.96 -35.14 -6.48
CA ALA A 358 13.98 -34.58 -5.60
C ALA A 358 13.36 -33.72 -4.50
N THR A 359 14.12 -33.54 -3.42
CA THR A 359 13.74 -32.69 -2.28
C THR A 359 13.48 -31.24 -2.72
N LYS A 360 12.53 -30.60 -2.01
CA LYS A 360 12.14 -29.19 -2.12
C LYS A 360 13.35 -28.26 -2.38
N PRO A 361 13.34 -27.45 -3.45
CA PRO A 361 14.41 -26.50 -3.72
C PRO A 361 14.41 -25.38 -2.69
N VAL A 362 15.60 -24.87 -2.40
CA VAL A 362 15.81 -23.75 -1.47
C VAL A 362 16.11 -22.51 -2.31
N PRO A 363 15.43 -21.37 -2.08
CA PRO A 363 15.72 -20.14 -2.80
C PRO A 363 17.20 -19.73 -2.72
N ASP A 364 17.77 -19.24 -3.82
CA ASP A 364 19.17 -18.79 -3.91
C ASP A 364 20.21 -19.89 -3.62
N GLN A 365 19.85 -21.18 -3.77
CA GLN A 365 20.75 -22.33 -3.57
C GLN A 365 20.66 -23.33 -4.74
N ASP A 366 21.73 -24.09 -4.94
CA ASP A 366 21.81 -25.14 -5.98
C ASP A 366 21.43 -24.67 -7.39
N GLY A 367 21.68 -23.39 -7.70
CA GLY A 367 21.36 -22.79 -8.99
C GLY A 367 19.88 -22.42 -9.18
N TRP A 368 19.06 -22.47 -8.13
CA TRP A 368 17.75 -21.84 -8.11
C TRP A 368 17.87 -20.35 -7.84
N SER A 369 17.03 -19.55 -8.50
CA SER A 369 16.93 -18.12 -8.29
C SER A 369 16.39 -17.81 -6.89
N LYS A 370 16.46 -16.53 -6.52
CA LYS A 370 15.54 -15.94 -5.54
C LYS A 370 14.10 -15.98 -6.08
N PRO A 371 13.08 -15.79 -5.23
CA PRO A 371 11.71 -15.56 -5.67
C PRO A 371 11.65 -14.55 -6.83
N VAL A 372 11.06 -14.96 -7.94
CA VAL A 372 10.79 -14.09 -9.10
C VAL A 372 9.29 -13.92 -9.22
N TYR A 373 8.81 -12.68 -9.23
CA TYR A 373 7.41 -12.33 -9.45
C TYR A 373 7.19 -11.92 -10.90
N PHE A 374 6.06 -12.33 -11.48
CA PHE A 374 5.62 -11.96 -12.82
C PHE A 374 4.27 -11.25 -12.76
N HIS A 375 4.12 -10.20 -13.56
CA HIS A 375 2.93 -9.33 -13.59
C HIS A 375 1.80 -9.85 -14.50
N ASP A 376 1.97 -11.04 -15.11
CA ASP A 376 0.98 -11.65 -15.99
C ASP A 376 0.96 -13.17 -15.72
N ASP A 377 -0.18 -13.80 -15.97
CA ASP A 377 -0.30 -15.27 -15.96
C ASP A 377 0.48 -15.90 -17.13
N ARG A 378 0.75 -15.13 -18.18
CA ARG A 378 1.83 -15.43 -19.12
C ARG A 378 3.17 -15.11 -18.48
N ILE A 379 3.81 -16.15 -17.96
CA ILE A 379 5.16 -16.11 -17.40
C ILE A 379 6.14 -15.91 -18.55
N ASP A 380 6.39 -14.65 -18.90
CA ASP A 380 7.33 -14.23 -19.93
C ASP A 380 8.76 -14.24 -19.37
N LEU A 381 9.45 -15.34 -19.59
CA LEU A 381 10.80 -15.58 -19.07
C LEU A 381 11.84 -14.69 -19.77
N ASP A 382 11.52 -14.07 -20.90
CA ASP A 382 12.39 -13.09 -21.56
C ASP A 382 12.49 -11.78 -20.77
N THR A 383 11.57 -11.54 -19.83
CA THR A 383 11.68 -10.42 -18.88
C THR A 383 12.73 -10.68 -17.79
N TYR A 384 13.06 -11.95 -17.53
CA TYR A 384 14.02 -12.36 -16.51
C TYR A 384 15.37 -12.77 -17.12
N TYR A 385 15.33 -13.49 -18.24
CA TYR A 385 16.50 -13.90 -19.00
C TYR A 385 16.64 -13.04 -20.25
N ASN A 386 17.86 -12.67 -20.62
CA ASN A 386 18.12 -11.79 -21.77
C ASN A 386 17.93 -12.52 -23.13
N ASP A 387 16.68 -12.88 -23.46
CA ASP A 387 16.20 -13.58 -24.67
C ASP A 387 17.09 -14.78 -25.08
N PRO A 388 17.25 -15.79 -24.19
CA PRO A 388 18.08 -16.93 -24.47
C PRO A 388 17.49 -17.77 -25.63
N VAL A 389 18.29 -18.51 -26.38
CA VAL A 389 17.77 -19.44 -27.42
C VAL A 389 18.44 -20.79 -27.31
N ASN A 390 17.73 -21.83 -27.75
CA ASN A 390 18.16 -23.23 -27.61
C ASN A 390 18.41 -23.64 -26.15
N CYS A 391 17.51 -23.23 -25.27
CA CYS A 391 17.65 -23.45 -23.83
C CYS A 391 16.42 -24.09 -23.19
N VAL A 392 16.60 -24.55 -21.96
CA VAL A 392 15.56 -25.10 -21.08
C VAL A 392 15.68 -24.49 -19.70
N ILE A 393 14.56 -24.13 -19.08
CA ILE A 393 14.49 -23.74 -17.67
C ILE A 393 13.56 -24.67 -16.91
N TYR A 394 13.74 -24.67 -15.60
CA TYR A 394 12.80 -25.23 -14.65
C TYR A 394 12.24 -24.11 -13.78
N ALA A 395 10.91 -24.09 -13.60
CA ALA A 395 10.21 -23.20 -12.70
C ALA A 395 9.52 -24.02 -11.61
N TYR A 396 9.70 -23.63 -10.35
CA TYR A 396 9.16 -24.34 -9.19
C TYR A 396 8.35 -23.41 -8.31
N THR A 397 7.21 -23.91 -7.83
CA THR A 397 6.40 -23.31 -6.78
C THR A 397 5.65 -24.41 -6.03
N GLU A 398 4.90 -24.04 -5.01
CA GLU A 398 4.03 -24.97 -4.28
C GLU A 398 2.63 -24.39 -4.20
N PHE A 399 1.66 -25.24 -3.90
CA PHE A 399 0.32 -24.77 -3.56
C PHE A 399 -0.29 -25.60 -2.44
N THR A 400 -1.08 -24.95 -1.60
CA THR A 400 -1.91 -25.62 -0.61
C THR A 400 -3.31 -25.77 -1.17
N ALA A 401 -3.84 -26.99 -1.20
CA ALA A 401 -5.22 -27.27 -1.57
C ALA A 401 -6.04 -27.59 -0.32
N PRO A 402 -7.28 -27.08 -0.19
CA PRO A 402 -8.08 -27.27 1.03
C PRO A 402 -8.67 -28.67 1.15
N LYS A 403 -8.68 -29.46 0.06
CA LYS A 403 -9.15 -30.86 0.04
C LYS A 403 -8.63 -31.59 -1.19
N SER A 404 -8.49 -32.90 -1.08
CA SER A 404 -8.19 -33.78 -2.21
C SER A 404 -9.38 -33.82 -3.17
N GLN A 405 -9.15 -33.53 -4.45
CA GLN A 405 -10.20 -33.54 -5.47
C GLN A 405 -9.63 -33.60 -6.89
N ILE A 406 -10.52 -33.77 -7.88
CA ILE A 406 -10.19 -33.56 -9.28
C ILE A 406 -10.23 -32.05 -9.57
N ALA A 407 -9.21 -31.57 -10.28
CA ALA A 407 -9.08 -30.22 -10.78
C ALA A 407 -8.73 -30.26 -12.28
N GLU A 408 -8.75 -29.10 -12.95
CA GLU A 408 -8.23 -28.97 -14.31
C GLU A 408 -6.90 -28.21 -14.31
N LEU A 409 -5.87 -28.80 -14.89
CA LEU A 409 -4.63 -28.12 -15.20
C LEU A 409 -4.79 -27.38 -16.53
N TRP A 410 -4.75 -26.05 -16.48
CA TRP A 410 -4.76 -25.19 -17.66
C TRP A 410 -3.33 -24.82 -18.00
N VAL A 411 -2.89 -25.19 -19.21
CA VAL A 411 -1.51 -24.95 -19.66
C VAL A 411 -1.50 -24.09 -20.90
N GLY A 412 -0.69 -23.03 -20.90
CA GLY A 412 -0.33 -22.23 -22.07
C GLY A 412 1.17 -22.32 -22.34
N SER A 413 1.58 -22.51 -23.58
CA SER A 413 3.00 -22.48 -23.97
C SER A 413 3.19 -22.24 -25.47
N GLY A 414 4.23 -21.47 -25.82
CA GLY A 414 4.68 -21.35 -27.20
C GLY A 414 5.43 -22.59 -27.73
N GLU A 415 6.12 -23.31 -26.86
CA GLU A 415 7.01 -24.43 -27.21
C GLU A 415 6.84 -25.63 -26.25
N ASP A 416 7.80 -26.59 -26.31
CA ASP A 416 7.81 -27.77 -25.44
C ASP A 416 7.70 -27.33 -23.96
N VAL A 417 6.72 -27.89 -23.26
CA VAL A 417 6.52 -27.69 -21.83
C VAL A 417 6.17 -29.01 -21.17
N LYS A 418 6.65 -29.21 -19.95
CA LYS A 418 6.27 -30.34 -19.09
C LYS A 418 5.91 -29.85 -17.71
N VAL A 419 4.93 -30.50 -17.09
CA VAL A 419 4.43 -30.15 -15.76
C VAL A 419 4.40 -31.40 -14.89
N TRP A 420 4.93 -31.27 -13.68
CA TRP A 420 4.87 -32.29 -12.64
C TRP A 420 4.16 -31.73 -11.40
N ILE A 421 3.30 -32.57 -10.81
CA ILE A 421 2.71 -32.33 -9.50
C ILE A 421 3.11 -33.48 -8.59
N ASN A 422 3.69 -33.16 -7.43
CA ASN A 422 4.20 -34.14 -6.46
C ASN A 422 5.13 -35.21 -7.11
N GLY A 423 5.92 -34.78 -8.10
CA GLY A 423 6.85 -35.62 -8.85
C GLY A 423 6.23 -36.57 -9.89
N ALA A 424 4.91 -36.57 -10.05
CA ALA A 424 4.23 -37.26 -11.14
C ALA A 424 4.13 -36.33 -12.36
N GLU A 425 4.53 -36.80 -13.55
CA GLU A 425 4.34 -36.04 -14.81
C GLU A 425 2.84 -36.03 -15.11
N VAL A 426 2.23 -34.85 -15.02
CA VAL A 426 0.78 -34.68 -15.24
C VAL A 426 0.48 -34.14 -16.63
N TYR A 427 1.44 -33.50 -17.29
CA TYR A 427 1.27 -32.96 -18.63
C TYR A 427 2.61 -32.81 -19.35
N ALA A 428 2.60 -33.04 -20.67
CA ALA A 428 3.73 -32.78 -21.55
C ALA A 428 3.26 -32.40 -22.96
N TYR A 429 3.83 -31.35 -23.52
CA TYR A 429 3.67 -30.97 -24.91
C TYR A 429 5.02 -30.93 -25.62
N LYS A 430 5.04 -31.35 -26.88
CA LYS A 430 6.21 -31.31 -27.76
C LYS A 430 5.84 -30.70 -29.11
N GLY A 431 6.47 -29.60 -29.48
CA GLY A 431 6.23 -28.86 -30.71
C GLY A 431 6.31 -27.34 -30.51
N VAL A 432 5.93 -26.60 -31.55
CA VAL A 432 5.85 -25.14 -31.53
C VAL A 432 4.43 -24.71 -31.89
N ARG A 433 3.89 -23.75 -31.15
CA ARG A 433 2.54 -23.19 -31.34
C ARG A 433 2.47 -21.74 -30.86
N ARG A 434 1.33 -21.10 -31.07
CA ARG A 434 1.05 -19.79 -30.45
C ARG A 434 0.60 -20.00 -29.01
N HIS A 435 1.28 -19.35 -28.07
CA HIS A 435 0.86 -19.31 -26.67
C HIS A 435 -0.57 -18.80 -26.55
N ARG A 436 -1.40 -19.56 -25.81
CA ARG A 436 -2.73 -19.17 -25.31
C ARG A 436 -2.94 -19.84 -23.96
N LEU A 437 -3.64 -19.20 -23.02
CA LEU A 437 -4.09 -19.84 -21.79
C LEU A 437 -5.60 -20.10 -21.89
N PRO A 438 -6.10 -21.33 -21.71
CA PRO A 438 -5.38 -22.58 -21.90
C PRO A 438 -5.15 -22.87 -23.40
N ASN A 439 -3.96 -23.36 -23.74
CA ASN A 439 -3.75 -24.11 -24.97
C ASN A 439 -4.37 -25.49 -24.83
N ASP A 440 -4.12 -26.14 -23.69
CA ASP A 440 -4.67 -27.45 -23.34
C ASP A 440 -5.22 -27.43 -21.90
N ARG A 441 -6.15 -28.37 -21.65
CA ARG A 441 -6.73 -28.63 -20.34
C ARG A 441 -6.58 -30.12 -20.03
N GLU A 442 -6.06 -30.44 -18.86
CA GLU A 442 -5.87 -31.82 -18.41
C GLU A 442 -6.55 -32.04 -17.06
N GLY A 443 -7.29 -33.15 -16.92
CA GLY A 443 -7.87 -33.53 -15.63
C GLY A 443 -6.78 -34.05 -14.70
N ILE A 444 -6.58 -33.39 -13.57
CA ILE A 444 -5.54 -33.75 -12.59
C ILE A 444 -6.16 -34.06 -11.22
N GLN A 445 -5.52 -34.96 -10.48
CA GLN A 445 -5.82 -35.20 -9.07
C GLN A 445 -4.90 -34.31 -8.23
N ILE A 446 -5.48 -33.51 -7.33
CA ILE A 446 -4.74 -32.78 -6.30
C ILE A 446 -4.98 -33.40 -4.92
N GLU A 447 -4.01 -33.25 -4.02
CA GLU A 447 -4.06 -33.76 -2.65
C GLU A 447 -4.32 -32.62 -1.66
N GLU A 448 -5.08 -32.89 -0.60
CA GLU A 448 -5.27 -31.96 0.52
C GLU A 448 -3.94 -31.58 1.15
N GLY A 449 -3.81 -30.31 1.52
CA GLY A 449 -2.57 -29.76 2.04
C GLY A 449 -1.60 -29.35 0.93
N ARG A 450 -0.31 -29.49 1.21
CA ARG A 450 0.77 -28.93 0.38
C ARG A 450 1.10 -29.84 -0.80
N ASN A 451 1.16 -29.26 -1.98
CA ASN A 451 1.52 -29.89 -3.25
C ASN A 451 2.71 -29.13 -3.87
N MET A 452 3.60 -29.87 -4.54
CA MET A 452 4.73 -29.30 -5.28
C MET A 452 4.38 -29.20 -6.76
N LEU A 453 4.70 -28.06 -7.38
CA LEU A 453 4.51 -27.81 -8.81
C LEU A 453 5.85 -27.49 -9.47
N LEU A 454 6.25 -28.31 -10.43
CA LEU A 454 7.44 -28.11 -11.24
C LEU A 454 7.05 -28.01 -12.71
N VAL A 455 7.57 -26.99 -13.39
CA VAL A 455 7.39 -26.76 -14.82
C VAL A 455 8.76 -26.78 -15.49
N GLN A 456 8.89 -27.47 -16.61
CA GLN A 456 10.02 -27.34 -17.51
C GLN A 456 9.53 -26.63 -18.76
N ALA A 457 10.14 -25.49 -19.11
CA ALA A 457 9.84 -24.75 -20.33
C ALA A 457 11.09 -24.69 -21.21
N LYS A 458 10.91 -24.91 -22.52
CA LYS A 458 12.00 -24.90 -23.50
C LYS A 458 11.78 -23.81 -24.53
N GLN A 459 12.88 -23.24 -25.00
CA GLN A 459 12.87 -22.26 -26.09
C GLN A 459 13.92 -22.64 -27.13
N THR A 460 13.46 -22.91 -28.35
CA THR A 460 14.30 -23.17 -29.52
C THR A 460 14.27 -22.01 -30.49
N ARG A 461 13.09 -21.44 -30.73
CA ARG A 461 12.84 -20.33 -31.66
C ARG A 461 11.43 -19.76 -31.42
N GLY A 462 11.33 -18.68 -30.66
CA GLY A 462 10.05 -18.06 -30.30
C GLY A 462 10.17 -17.26 -29.00
N GLY A 463 9.03 -16.89 -28.41
CA GLY A 463 8.98 -16.26 -27.08
C GLY A 463 9.13 -17.31 -25.97
N PHE A 464 9.87 -16.96 -24.92
CA PHE A 464 10.15 -17.86 -23.81
C PHE A 464 9.07 -17.77 -22.75
N ASP A 465 8.02 -18.57 -22.89
CA ASP A 465 6.88 -18.41 -21.97
C ASP A 465 6.16 -19.71 -21.63
N PHE A 466 5.48 -19.66 -20.50
CA PHE A 466 4.47 -20.63 -20.13
C PHE A 466 3.39 -20.00 -19.24
N SER A 467 2.28 -20.69 -19.09
CA SER A 467 1.22 -20.35 -18.13
C SER A 467 0.70 -21.64 -17.52
N VAL A 468 0.48 -21.62 -16.21
CA VAL A 468 -0.14 -22.73 -15.48
C VAL A 468 -1.19 -22.17 -14.52
N ASN A 469 -2.42 -22.67 -14.63
CA ASN A 469 -3.46 -22.46 -13.63
C ASN A 469 -4.11 -23.79 -13.23
N ILE A 470 -4.58 -23.89 -11.98
CA ILE A 470 -5.24 -25.06 -11.40
C ILE A 470 -6.69 -24.70 -11.11
N CYS A 471 -7.55 -24.99 -12.08
CA CYS A 471 -8.93 -24.52 -12.11
C CYS A 471 -9.92 -25.54 -11.55
N GLU A 472 -11.07 -25.03 -11.10
CA GLU A 472 -12.23 -25.88 -10.82
C GLU A 472 -12.74 -26.51 -12.12
N PRO A 473 -13.14 -27.79 -12.11
CA PRO A 473 -13.83 -28.40 -13.25
C PRO A 473 -15.23 -27.78 -13.40
N GLU A 474 -15.37 -26.73 -14.21
CA GLU A 474 -16.63 -26.01 -14.40
C GLU A 474 -17.21 -26.23 -15.81
N PRO A 475 -18.34 -26.96 -15.93
CA PRO A 475 -18.94 -27.25 -17.23
C PRO A 475 -19.66 -26.06 -17.88
N ASP A 476 -20.12 -25.07 -17.10
CA ASP A 476 -20.74 -23.86 -17.63
C ASP A 476 -19.68 -22.81 -17.97
N LYS A 477 -19.47 -22.61 -19.27
CA LYS A 477 -18.49 -21.66 -19.84
C LYS A 477 -18.59 -20.23 -19.29
N ARG A 478 -19.73 -19.84 -18.71
CA ARG A 478 -19.93 -18.50 -18.11
C ARG A 478 -19.18 -18.32 -16.80
N TYR A 479 -18.81 -19.41 -16.13
CA TYR A 479 -18.16 -19.39 -14.82
C TYR A 479 -16.82 -20.13 -14.80
N ASP A 480 -16.38 -20.59 -15.97
CA ASP A 480 -15.17 -21.35 -16.20
C ASP A 480 -13.90 -20.52 -15.91
N GLY A 481 -12.78 -21.20 -15.63
CA GLY A 481 -11.48 -20.58 -15.39
C GLY A 481 -11.27 -19.97 -14.00
N ASN A 482 -12.11 -20.28 -13.00
CA ASN A 482 -11.76 -19.97 -11.61
C ASN A 482 -10.75 -20.98 -11.08
N ARG A 483 -9.81 -20.52 -10.26
CA ARG A 483 -8.94 -21.44 -9.51
C ARG A 483 -9.78 -22.28 -8.57
N VAL A 484 -9.31 -23.48 -8.25
CA VAL A 484 -9.83 -24.29 -7.14
C VAL A 484 -10.02 -23.42 -5.90
N PHE A 485 -11.24 -23.35 -5.38
CA PHE A 485 -11.55 -22.52 -4.23
C PHE A 485 -10.66 -22.87 -3.03
N GLY A 486 -10.05 -21.85 -2.40
CA GLY A 486 -9.13 -21.97 -1.26
C GLY A 486 -7.72 -22.43 -1.62
N LEU A 487 -7.40 -22.65 -2.91
CA LEU A 487 -6.05 -23.00 -3.34
C LEU A 487 -5.13 -21.78 -3.32
N LYS A 488 -4.04 -21.87 -2.54
CA LYS A 488 -3.07 -20.79 -2.35
C LYS A 488 -1.69 -21.22 -2.85
N PHE A 489 -1.10 -20.46 -3.78
CA PHE A 489 0.30 -20.67 -4.19
C PHE A 489 1.23 -20.10 -3.12
N VAL A 490 2.29 -20.83 -2.82
CA VAL A 490 3.30 -20.47 -1.83
C VAL A 490 4.68 -20.82 -2.35
N LEU A 491 5.69 -20.09 -1.89
CA LEU A 491 7.07 -20.41 -2.20
C LEU A 491 7.70 -21.30 -1.12
N PRO A 492 8.67 -22.14 -1.51
CA PRO A 492 9.44 -22.91 -0.55
C PRO A 492 10.23 -22.00 0.40
N GLU A 493 9.93 -22.08 1.70
CA GLU A 493 10.76 -21.47 2.76
C GLU A 493 12.22 -21.93 2.70
N THR A 494 13.17 -21.02 2.97
CA THR A 494 14.57 -21.38 3.25
C THR A 494 14.60 -22.28 4.48
N GLN A 495 15.32 -23.42 4.42
CA GLN A 495 15.44 -24.33 5.56
C GLN A 495 15.86 -23.57 6.83
N VAL A 496 14.91 -23.38 7.73
CA VAL A 496 15.15 -23.32 9.16
C VAL A 496 14.75 -24.70 9.67
N GLU A 497 15.67 -25.37 10.38
CA GLU A 497 15.37 -26.66 11.01
C GLU A 497 14.06 -26.56 11.79
N THR A 498 13.21 -27.57 11.59
CA THR A 498 11.89 -27.69 12.18
C THR A 498 11.96 -27.66 13.70
N ALA A 499 11.73 -26.49 14.30
CA ALA A 499 11.00 -26.43 15.55
C ALA A 499 9.52 -26.58 15.19
N SER A 500 8.89 -27.66 15.64
CA SER A 500 7.44 -27.79 15.65
C SER A 500 6.88 -26.65 16.52
N VAL A 501 6.47 -25.55 15.89
CA VAL A 501 5.77 -24.47 16.57
C VAL A 501 4.29 -24.84 16.54
N SER A 502 3.81 -25.33 17.67
CA SER A 502 2.41 -25.10 18.03
C SER A 502 2.16 -23.60 17.92
N VAL A 503 1.20 -23.20 17.11
CA VAL A 503 0.73 -21.82 17.02
C VAL A 503 0.18 -21.43 18.39
N GLU A 504 1.02 -20.84 19.22
CA GLU A 504 0.58 -19.85 20.18
C GLU A 504 0.63 -18.52 19.44
N GLU A 505 -0.48 -17.78 19.44
CA GLU A 505 -0.49 -16.35 19.10
C GLU A 505 0.62 -15.66 19.92
N VAL A 506 1.71 -15.29 19.27
CA VAL A 506 2.73 -14.46 19.89
C VAL A 506 2.50 -13.03 19.44
N VAL A 507 1.88 -12.25 20.31
CA VAL A 507 1.70 -10.80 20.15
C VAL A 507 3.02 -10.11 20.53
N GLY A 508 3.79 -9.56 19.57
CA GLY A 508 4.91 -8.63 19.86
C GLY A 508 6.17 -8.68 18.96
N PHE A 509 6.96 -7.59 19.02
CA PHE A 509 8.25 -7.39 18.32
C PHE A 509 9.37 -8.34 18.79
N ARG A 510 10.14 -8.90 17.85
CA ARG A 510 11.32 -9.75 18.11
C ARG A 510 12.43 -9.53 17.07
N ILE A 511 13.68 -9.69 17.51
CA ILE A 511 14.83 -9.86 16.62
C ILE A 511 15.16 -11.35 16.56
N ASN A 512 15.06 -11.93 15.37
CA ASN A 512 15.22 -13.38 15.19
C ASN A 512 16.67 -13.81 15.44
N GLU A 513 17.64 -13.15 14.81
CA GLU A 513 19.07 -13.39 15.01
C GLU A 513 19.90 -12.13 14.72
N TRP A 514 21.09 -12.02 15.33
CA TRP A 514 22.13 -11.04 15.00
C TRP A 514 23.27 -11.72 14.22
N LEU A 515 23.62 -11.18 13.07
CA LEU A 515 24.65 -11.68 12.16
C LEU A 515 25.66 -10.57 11.84
N ASN A 516 26.95 -10.89 11.88
CA ASN A 516 27.94 -10.07 11.21
C ASN A 516 27.99 -10.50 9.73
N LEU A 517 27.57 -9.60 8.84
CA LEU A 517 27.48 -9.88 7.39
C LEU A 517 28.84 -9.95 6.69
N THR A 518 29.92 -9.51 7.35
CA THR A 518 31.30 -9.54 6.82
C THR A 518 32.13 -10.68 7.40
N ASP A 519 31.76 -11.21 8.57
CA ASP A 519 32.40 -12.37 9.20
C ASP A 519 31.36 -13.20 9.98
N LYS A 520 30.92 -14.33 9.41
CA LYS A 520 29.78 -15.13 9.90
C LYS A 520 30.02 -15.87 11.24
N ALA A 521 31.21 -15.74 11.84
CA ALA A 521 31.59 -16.50 13.04
C ALA A 521 31.11 -15.89 14.36
N ASP A 522 30.78 -14.60 14.40
CA ASP A 522 30.36 -13.89 15.63
C ASP A 522 28.83 -13.88 15.79
N ARG A 523 28.33 -14.56 16.83
CA ARG A 523 26.92 -14.52 17.26
C ARG A 523 26.77 -13.60 18.46
N PHE A 524 25.83 -12.66 18.43
CA PHE A 524 25.46 -11.84 19.58
C PHE A 524 24.33 -12.53 20.37
N GLU A 525 24.47 -12.61 21.69
CA GLU A 525 23.42 -13.16 22.57
C GLU A 525 22.18 -12.23 22.56
N GLN A 526 20.98 -12.82 22.48
CA GLN A 526 19.72 -12.10 22.60
C GLN A 526 19.60 -11.52 24.02
N GLY A 527 19.64 -10.19 24.15
CA GLY A 527 19.22 -9.51 25.38
C GLY A 527 17.73 -9.75 25.66
N ALA A 528 17.33 -9.66 26.92
CA ALA A 528 15.92 -9.78 27.29
C ALA A 528 15.13 -8.55 26.78
N TRP A 529 14.01 -8.77 26.11
CA TRP A 529 13.16 -7.70 25.58
C TRP A 529 11.95 -7.45 26.48
N THR A 530 11.59 -6.18 26.63
CA THR A 530 10.27 -5.80 27.16
C THR A 530 9.45 -5.21 26.02
N ILE A 531 8.23 -5.71 25.82
CA ILE A 531 7.34 -5.30 24.72
C ILE A 531 6.09 -4.64 25.30
N TYR A 532 5.68 -3.54 24.70
CA TYR A 532 4.45 -2.82 25.01
C TYR A 532 3.57 -2.74 23.75
N THR A 533 2.32 -3.18 23.86
CA THR A 533 1.31 -3.16 22.79
C THR A 533 0.05 -2.43 23.26
N THR A 534 -1.01 -2.46 22.46
CA THR A 534 -2.36 -2.02 22.84
C THR A 534 -2.87 -2.70 24.11
N GLU A 535 -2.46 -3.94 24.38
CA GLU A 535 -2.77 -4.65 25.64
C GLU A 535 -2.13 -3.99 26.86
N ASN A 536 -1.01 -3.31 26.67
CA ASN A 536 -0.31 -2.57 27.73
C ASN A 536 -0.77 -1.11 27.83
N GLY A 537 -1.64 -0.66 26.91
CA GLY A 537 -2.24 0.67 26.94
C GLY A 537 -1.77 1.63 25.84
N LEU A 538 -1.01 1.17 24.85
CA LEU A 538 -0.76 1.96 23.63
C LEU A 538 -2.07 2.25 22.89
N SER A 539 -2.12 3.36 22.15
CA SER A 539 -3.27 3.74 21.32
C SER A 539 -3.40 2.87 20.07
N GLY A 540 -2.30 2.31 19.60
CA GLY A 540 -2.20 1.43 18.43
C GLY A 540 -0.82 0.77 18.42
N ASN A 541 -0.66 -0.31 17.66
CA ASN A 541 0.61 -1.06 17.61
C ASN A 541 1.57 -0.57 16.53
N ARG A 542 1.12 0.29 15.61
CA ARG A 542 1.98 0.96 14.64
C ARG A 542 2.57 2.22 15.25
N VAL A 543 3.83 2.19 15.64
CA VAL A 543 4.55 3.30 16.27
C VAL A 543 5.35 4.07 15.24
N ARG A 544 4.97 5.33 14.98
CA ARG A 544 5.63 6.18 13.96
C ARG A 544 6.84 6.94 14.49
N SER A 545 6.72 7.54 15.66
CA SER A 545 7.82 8.30 16.28
C SER A 545 7.72 8.27 17.80
N MET A 546 8.86 8.48 18.44
CA MET A 546 9.00 8.48 19.89
C MET A 546 9.98 9.56 20.34
N ALA A 547 9.75 10.13 21.51
CA ALA A 547 10.67 11.08 22.13
C ALA A 547 10.59 11.03 23.66
N PHE A 548 11.73 11.13 24.31
CA PHE A 548 11.78 11.28 25.77
C PHE A 548 11.64 12.75 26.17
N GLY A 549 10.79 13.01 27.16
CA GLY A 549 10.68 14.30 27.82
C GLY A 549 11.77 14.52 28.87
N PRO A 550 11.95 15.78 29.33
CA PRO A 550 12.95 16.13 30.35
C PRO A 550 12.69 15.47 31.71
N ASP A 551 11.46 15.02 31.97
CA ASP A 551 11.06 14.27 33.16
C ASP A 551 11.33 12.76 33.07
N GLY A 552 11.90 12.30 31.95
CA GLY A 552 12.18 10.90 31.66
C GLY A 552 10.97 10.10 31.17
N SER A 553 9.82 10.74 30.92
CA SER A 553 8.67 10.08 30.31
C SER A 553 8.88 9.88 28.80
N LEU A 554 8.46 8.73 28.28
CA LEU A 554 8.48 8.44 26.86
C LEU A 554 7.15 8.85 26.24
N TRP A 555 7.19 9.69 25.22
CA TRP A 555 6.07 10.03 24.38
C TRP A 555 6.14 9.24 23.08
N VAL A 556 5.00 8.70 22.66
CA VAL A 556 4.90 7.79 21.52
C VAL A 556 3.74 8.22 20.64
N VAL A 557 4.03 8.45 19.36
CA VAL A 557 3.02 8.63 18.32
C VAL A 557 2.78 7.26 17.69
N ALA A 558 1.59 6.71 17.93
CA ALA A 558 1.08 5.52 17.24
C ALA A 558 -0.17 5.91 16.42
N GLU A 559 -1.32 5.25 16.63
CA GLU A 559 -2.61 5.74 16.12
C GLU A 559 -3.02 7.08 16.74
N GLY A 560 -2.49 7.42 17.91
CA GLY A 560 -2.40 8.80 18.40
C GLY A 560 -1.31 8.90 19.46
N LEU A 561 -1.41 9.87 20.38
CA LEU A 561 -0.33 10.14 21.35
C LEU A 561 -0.47 9.32 22.64
N CYS A 562 0.61 8.67 23.04
CA CYS A 562 0.74 7.95 24.31
C CYS A 562 1.92 8.49 25.12
N ARG A 563 1.83 8.40 26.45
CA ARG A 563 2.92 8.71 27.38
C ARG A 563 3.16 7.55 28.33
N PHE A 564 4.41 7.14 28.49
CA PHE A 564 4.85 6.19 29.50
C PHE A 564 5.66 6.91 30.58
N ASP A 565 5.20 6.85 31.83
CA ASP A 565 5.85 7.49 32.97
C ASP A 565 6.91 6.61 33.67
N GLY A 566 7.33 5.53 33.01
CA GLY A 566 8.20 4.50 33.58
C GLY A 566 7.44 3.38 34.32
N LYS A 567 6.13 3.55 34.56
CA LYS A 567 5.29 2.54 35.23
C LYS A 567 4.01 2.23 34.46
N ARG A 568 3.38 3.23 33.85
CA ARG A 568 2.08 3.09 33.17
C ARG A 568 2.01 3.91 31.89
N TRP A 569 1.20 3.42 30.96
CA TRP A 569 0.81 4.13 29.75
C TRP A 569 -0.41 5.02 30.00
N THR A 570 -0.38 6.23 29.44
CA THR A 570 -1.50 7.17 29.38
C THR A 570 -1.73 7.55 27.92
N THR A 571 -2.94 7.34 27.43
CA THR A 571 -3.28 7.56 26.02
C THR A 571 -4.15 8.80 25.83
N TYR A 572 -3.73 9.65 24.90
CA TYR A 572 -4.37 10.90 24.54
C TYR A 572 -5.11 10.81 23.19
N ALA A 573 -4.93 9.72 22.42
CA ALA A 573 -5.53 9.43 21.11
C ALA A 573 -7.07 9.25 21.05
N LYS A 574 -7.81 9.68 22.07
CA LYS A 574 -9.28 9.48 22.17
C LYS A 574 -10.04 10.70 22.69
N ASN A 575 -9.40 11.87 22.70
CA ASN A 575 -10.01 13.10 23.17
C ASN A 575 -10.00 14.14 22.04
N GLU A 576 -10.95 15.09 22.05
CA GLU A 576 -11.08 16.20 21.09
C GLU A 576 -9.86 17.15 21.06
N ARG A 577 -8.75 16.73 21.67
CA ARG A 577 -7.58 17.53 21.99
C ARG A 577 -6.32 16.98 21.34
N PHE A 578 -6.38 15.88 20.59
CA PHE A 578 -5.28 15.44 19.73
C PHE A 578 -5.37 16.16 18.37
N PRO A 579 -4.25 16.54 17.72
CA PRO A 579 -4.33 17.25 16.45
C PRO A 579 -4.87 16.38 15.32
N LYS A 580 -5.64 17.01 14.42
CA LYS A 580 -6.24 16.35 13.25
C LYS A 580 -5.14 16.01 12.24
N GLY A 581 -5.30 14.87 11.58
CA GLY A 581 -4.38 14.39 10.57
C GLY A 581 -3.33 13.42 11.11
N ARG A 582 -2.51 12.91 10.20
CA ARG A 582 -1.51 11.90 10.47
C ARG A 582 -0.27 12.56 11.07
N ILE A 583 -0.08 12.38 12.38
CA ILE A 583 1.16 12.78 13.05
C ILE A 583 2.27 11.80 12.65
N ARG A 584 3.37 12.35 12.17
CA ARG A 584 4.55 11.64 11.69
C ARG A 584 5.67 11.66 12.73
N ASP A 585 5.87 12.79 13.41
CA ASP A 585 7.00 12.97 14.31
C ASP A 585 6.63 13.69 15.61
N VAL A 586 7.42 13.46 16.66
CA VAL A 586 7.22 14.04 18.00
C VAL A 586 8.53 14.50 18.61
N ALA A 587 8.51 15.68 19.23
CA ALA A 587 9.58 16.19 20.06
C ALA A 587 9.04 16.72 21.39
N VAL A 588 9.87 16.79 22.42
CA VAL A 588 9.48 17.36 23.72
C VAL A 588 10.47 18.46 24.07
N ASP A 589 9.96 19.66 24.35
CA ASP A 589 10.81 20.79 24.73
C ASP A 589 11.25 20.72 26.20
N ARG A 590 12.11 21.67 26.59
CA ARG A 590 12.68 21.73 27.95
C ARG A 590 11.65 22.00 29.04
N GLU A 591 10.54 22.64 28.70
CA GLU A 591 9.43 22.92 29.62
C GLU A 591 8.46 21.73 29.71
N GLY A 592 8.66 20.71 28.88
CA GLY A 592 7.85 19.49 28.82
C GLY A 592 6.66 19.58 27.86
N SER A 593 6.57 20.63 27.02
CA SER A 593 5.55 20.69 25.97
C SER A 593 5.89 19.70 24.86
N VAL A 594 4.86 18.99 24.39
CA VAL A 594 5.01 17.99 23.33
C VAL A 594 4.68 18.63 22.00
N TRP A 595 5.60 18.56 21.06
CA TRP A 595 5.44 19.08 19.71
C TRP A 595 5.17 17.93 18.74
N LEU A 596 4.17 18.07 17.90
CA LEU A 596 3.65 17.03 17.01
C LEU A 596 3.68 17.56 15.57
N ALA A 597 4.46 16.92 14.71
CA ALA A 597 4.56 17.25 13.29
C ALA A 597 3.76 16.23 12.48
N GLY A 598 2.92 16.69 11.56
CA GLY A 598 2.05 15.83 10.76
C GLY A 598 1.76 16.36 9.35
N ASN A 599 0.94 15.62 8.61
CA ASN A 599 0.56 15.96 7.23
C ASN A 599 -0.25 17.26 7.10
N ARG A 600 -0.91 17.71 8.18
CA ARG A 600 -1.72 18.94 8.18
C ARG A 600 -1.08 20.12 8.88
N GLY A 601 0.00 19.89 9.65
CA GLY A 601 0.67 20.98 10.31
C GLY A 601 1.59 20.58 11.46
N LEU A 602 2.00 21.61 12.20
CA LEU A 602 2.75 21.52 13.44
C LEU A 602 1.85 21.95 14.60
N TYR A 603 1.86 21.14 15.65
CA TYR A 603 1.03 21.35 16.83
C TYR A 603 1.85 21.24 18.12
N SER A 604 1.40 21.90 19.19
CA SER A 604 1.94 21.74 20.53
C SER A 604 0.86 21.25 21.49
N PHE A 605 1.20 20.31 22.37
CA PHE A 605 0.34 19.71 23.38
C PHE A 605 0.93 19.90 24.77
N ASP A 606 0.17 20.55 25.67
CA ASP A 606 0.59 20.89 27.04
C ASP A 606 0.13 19.85 28.09
N GLY A 607 -0.31 18.66 27.65
CA GLY A 607 -0.93 17.65 28.50
C GLY A 607 -2.43 17.86 28.72
N LYS A 608 -2.98 19.03 28.36
CA LYS A 608 -4.40 19.36 28.49
C LYS A 608 -5.04 19.77 27.17
N SER A 609 -4.35 20.48 26.28
CA SER A 609 -4.90 21.07 25.07
C SER A 609 -3.84 21.13 23.98
N THR A 610 -4.29 21.17 22.72
CA THR A 610 -3.43 21.29 21.55
C THR A 610 -3.60 22.65 20.91
N ALA A 611 -2.49 23.27 20.52
CA ALA A 611 -2.45 24.49 19.72
C ALA A 611 -1.80 24.20 18.36
N SER A 612 -2.40 24.72 17.28
CA SER A 612 -1.82 24.68 15.93
C SER A 612 -0.90 25.87 15.70
N HIS A 613 0.21 25.67 15.00
CA HIS A 613 1.24 26.69 14.77
C HIS A 613 1.52 26.93 13.29
N LEU A 614 1.75 25.86 12.53
CA LEU A 614 2.06 25.91 11.10
C LEU A 614 1.15 24.92 10.36
N GLY A 615 0.76 25.24 9.12
CA GLY A 615 -0.06 24.37 8.27
C GLY A 615 0.74 23.74 7.13
N GLY A 616 0.19 22.68 6.54
CA GLY A 616 0.85 21.92 5.47
C GLY A 616 1.62 20.71 6.01
N TRP A 617 2.35 20.02 5.14
CA TRP A 617 3.06 18.81 5.53
C TRP A 617 4.36 19.12 6.27
N ILE A 618 4.40 18.78 7.56
CA ILE A 618 5.54 18.96 8.45
C ILE A 618 6.13 17.57 8.75
N PRO A 619 7.23 17.16 8.10
CA PRO A 619 7.77 15.81 8.25
C PRO A 619 8.59 15.58 9.52
N CYS A 620 9.12 16.65 10.14
CA CYS A 620 10.03 16.59 11.28
C CYS A 620 9.85 17.79 12.22
N VAL A 621 9.96 17.55 13.53
CA VAL A 621 10.10 18.59 14.55
C VAL A 621 11.24 18.24 15.51
N THR A 622 12.05 19.23 15.89
CA THR A 622 13.15 19.04 16.83
C THR A 622 13.30 20.24 17.77
N VAL A 623 14.05 20.06 18.86
CA VAL A 623 14.34 21.12 19.84
C VAL A 623 15.84 21.28 19.97
N ASP A 624 16.33 22.49 19.72
CA ASP A 624 17.76 22.76 19.75
C ASP A 624 18.32 22.98 21.18
N HIS A 625 19.63 23.11 21.29
CA HIS A 625 20.31 23.34 22.58
C HIS A 625 19.98 24.69 23.26
N GLN A 626 19.30 25.61 22.57
CA GLN A 626 18.81 26.86 23.15
C GLN A 626 17.36 26.74 23.62
N GLY A 627 16.70 25.60 23.35
CA GLY A 627 15.29 25.37 23.65
C GLY A 627 14.35 25.93 22.59
N ARG A 628 14.85 26.27 21.40
CA ARG A 628 14.01 26.70 20.28
C ARG A 628 13.47 25.48 19.53
N VAL A 629 12.24 25.58 19.06
CA VAL A 629 11.57 24.51 18.33
C VAL A 629 11.80 24.75 16.84
N TRP A 630 12.30 23.74 16.14
CA TRP A 630 12.53 23.75 14.72
C TRP A 630 11.62 22.75 14.03
N SER A 631 11.08 23.13 12.88
CA SER A 631 10.24 22.27 12.07
C SER A 631 10.66 22.33 10.60
N ALA A 632 10.78 21.16 10.00
CA ALA A 632 10.89 21.01 8.55
C ALA A 632 9.50 21.11 7.91
N ALA A 633 9.40 21.62 6.69
CA ALA A 633 8.14 21.72 5.99
C ALA A 633 8.31 21.49 4.48
N TRP A 634 7.35 20.76 3.90
CA TRP A 634 7.27 20.58 2.46
C TRP A 634 6.76 21.87 1.79
N GLY A 635 7.47 22.35 0.77
CA GLY A 635 7.12 23.56 0.03
C GLY A 635 7.26 24.87 0.81
N GLN A 636 7.73 24.83 2.07
CA GLN A 636 7.83 26.03 2.93
C GLN A 636 9.20 26.21 3.59
N GLY A 637 10.12 25.24 3.51
CA GLY A 637 11.47 25.35 4.08
C GLY A 637 11.55 24.95 5.55
N ALA A 638 12.38 25.65 6.32
CA ALA A 638 12.60 25.36 7.75
C ALA A 638 12.12 26.52 8.62
N SER A 639 11.30 26.24 9.63
CA SER A 639 10.78 27.25 10.54
C SER A 639 11.29 27.06 11.97
N VAL A 640 11.54 28.17 12.67
CA VAL A 640 11.97 28.19 14.08
C VAL A 640 11.05 29.04 14.93
N TYR A 641 10.76 28.54 16.14
CA TYR A 641 10.05 29.26 17.19
C TYR A 641 10.96 29.49 18.39
N ASP A 642 11.09 30.76 18.79
CA ASP A 642 11.91 31.19 19.93
C ASP A 642 11.14 31.29 21.26
N GLY A 643 9.90 30.79 21.30
CA GLY A 643 8.98 30.96 22.43
C GLY A 643 8.10 32.20 22.32
N LYS A 644 8.30 33.05 21.30
CA LYS A 644 7.49 34.26 21.07
C LYS A 644 7.08 34.43 19.62
N THR A 645 7.99 34.21 18.69
CA THR A 645 7.81 34.48 17.26
C THR A 645 8.32 33.33 16.40
N TRP A 646 7.64 33.15 15.26
CA TRP A 646 8.08 32.24 14.21
C TRP A 646 8.96 32.98 13.20
N LYS A 647 10.00 32.29 12.73
CA LYS A 647 10.81 32.72 11.59
C LYS A 647 10.99 31.54 10.64
N THR A 648 10.73 31.75 9.36
CA THR A 648 10.89 30.75 8.30
C THR A 648 12.11 31.10 7.45
N TYR A 649 12.86 30.06 7.08
CA TYR A 649 14.02 30.13 6.20
C TYR A 649 13.71 29.38 4.91
N THR A 650 13.92 30.06 3.79
CA THR A 650 13.67 29.58 2.44
C THR A 650 14.95 29.60 1.60
N GLU A 651 14.85 29.25 0.32
CA GLU A 651 15.96 29.37 -0.63
C GLU A 651 16.48 30.82 -0.74
N HIS A 652 15.61 31.82 -0.57
CA HIS A 652 16.02 33.23 -0.55
C HIS A 652 16.88 33.59 0.67
N ASP A 653 16.76 32.85 1.77
CA ASP A 653 17.57 33.04 2.97
C ASP A 653 18.88 32.25 2.93
N GLY A 654 19.07 31.42 1.90
CA GLY A 654 20.24 30.60 1.68
C GLY A 654 20.04 29.11 1.91
N LEU A 655 18.82 28.59 2.05
CA LEU A 655 18.57 27.15 2.05
C LEU A 655 18.81 26.56 0.64
N SER A 656 19.41 25.37 0.50
CA SER A 656 19.70 24.81 -0.83
C SER A 656 18.46 24.30 -1.58
N HIS A 657 17.39 23.96 -0.86
CA HIS A 657 16.14 23.49 -1.44
C HIS A 657 14.97 23.68 -0.47
N ILE A 658 13.79 24.03 -1.00
CA ILE A 658 12.62 24.36 -0.16
C ILE A 658 12.00 23.16 0.57
N ASN A 659 12.13 21.94 0.03
CA ASN A 659 11.62 20.73 0.67
C ASN A 659 12.65 20.19 1.66
N VAL A 660 12.41 20.45 2.95
CA VAL A 660 13.23 19.94 4.07
C VAL A 660 12.52 18.73 4.67
N PHE A 661 13.25 17.65 4.92
CA PHE A 661 12.71 16.40 5.47
C PHE A 661 13.03 16.21 6.95
N ASP A 662 14.25 16.54 7.36
CA ASP A 662 14.74 16.27 8.71
C ASP A 662 15.71 17.35 9.16
N ILE A 663 15.75 17.60 10.47
CA ILE A 663 16.57 18.65 11.09
C ILE A 663 17.17 18.11 12.39
N THR A 664 18.48 18.31 12.56
CA THR A 664 19.18 17.99 13.81
C THR A 664 20.12 19.12 14.21
N ALA A 665 20.47 19.17 15.50
CA ALA A 665 21.43 20.13 16.04
C ALA A 665 22.72 19.41 16.46
N ASP A 666 23.87 19.96 16.10
CA ASP A 666 25.15 19.49 16.62
C ASP A 666 25.51 20.13 17.97
N LEU A 667 26.53 19.59 18.64
CA LEU A 667 27.00 20.07 19.95
C LEU A 667 27.54 21.50 19.95
N GLN A 668 27.88 22.05 18.78
CA GLN A 668 28.30 23.45 18.64
C GLN A 668 27.11 24.40 18.40
N GLY A 669 25.89 23.86 18.32
CA GLY A 669 24.66 24.61 18.10
C GLY A 669 24.39 24.93 16.63
N ASN A 670 25.11 24.29 15.69
CA ASN A 670 24.75 24.40 14.28
C ASN A 670 23.60 23.45 13.97
N LEU A 671 22.77 23.86 13.02
CA LEU A 671 21.67 23.04 12.54
C LEU A 671 22.05 22.38 11.23
N TRP A 672 21.68 21.13 11.11
CA TRP A 672 21.90 20.29 9.95
C TRP A 672 20.54 19.89 9.41
N MET A 673 20.29 20.16 8.13
CA MET A 673 18.99 19.94 7.51
C MET A 673 19.14 19.06 6.27
N ALA A 674 18.32 18.01 6.22
CA ALA A 674 18.18 17.10 5.10
C ALA A 674 17.15 17.65 4.10
N THR A 675 17.47 17.63 2.80
CA THR A 675 16.58 18.15 1.75
C THR A 675 16.36 17.17 0.62
N MET A 676 15.23 17.33 -0.08
CA MET A 676 14.89 16.56 -1.27
C MET A 676 15.64 17.08 -2.51
N GLY A 677 16.87 16.64 -2.70
CA GLY A 677 17.66 16.93 -3.92
C GLY A 677 18.63 18.11 -3.80
N GLY A 678 18.58 18.88 -2.70
CA GLY A 678 19.53 19.95 -2.38
C GLY A 678 20.70 19.51 -1.49
N GLY A 679 20.79 18.23 -1.13
CA GLY A 679 21.79 17.69 -0.24
C GLY A 679 21.58 18.09 1.23
N VAL A 680 22.68 18.34 1.94
CA VAL A 680 22.68 18.69 3.36
C VAL A 680 23.01 20.16 3.56
N ASN A 681 22.20 20.85 4.35
CA ASN A 681 22.44 22.23 4.76
C ASN A 681 23.00 22.28 6.17
N ARG A 682 24.03 23.10 6.41
CA ARG A 682 24.50 23.47 7.74
C ARG A 682 24.30 24.95 7.98
N PHE A 683 23.67 25.30 9.09
CA PHE A 683 23.40 26.68 9.49
C PHE A 683 23.97 26.98 10.88
N ASP A 684 24.90 27.94 10.98
CA ASP A 684 25.53 28.34 12.25
C ASP A 684 24.76 29.45 13.01
N GLY A 685 23.57 29.82 12.52
CA GLY A 685 22.79 30.96 13.00
C GLY A 685 22.98 32.25 12.20
N LYS A 686 24.00 32.31 11.33
CA LYS A 686 24.33 33.47 10.49
C LYS A 686 24.63 33.11 9.04
N THR A 687 25.34 32.01 8.81
CA THR A 687 25.82 31.57 7.51
C THR A 687 25.34 30.17 7.19
N TRP A 688 25.06 29.95 5.91
CA TRP A 688 24.68 28.66 5.35
C TRP A 688 25.87 28.04 4.63
N MET A 689 26.02 26.73 4.80
CA MET A 689 26.90 25.90 4.00
C MET A 689 26.11 24.71 3.45
N HIS A 690 26.44 24.30 2.24
CA HIS A 690 25.77 23.19 1.55
C HIS A 690 26.78 22.10 1.27
N TYR A 691 26.35 20.86 1.43
CA TYR A 691 27.12 19.68 1.05
C TYR A 691 26.30 18.87 0.06
N THR A 692 26.89 18.63 -1.10
CA THR A 692 26.28 17.84 -2.18
C THR A 692 27.17 16.66 -2.55
N THR A 693 26.77 15.91 -3.57
CA THR A 693 27.58 14.87 -4.19
C THR A 693 28.97 15.33 -4.62
N ASP A 694 29.13 16.62 -4.96
CA ASP A 694 30.42 17.19 -5.34
C ASP A 694 31.37 17.32 -4.14
N ASP A 695 30.83 17.38 -2.91
CA ASP A 695 31.59 17.47 -1.67
C ASP A 695 31.91 16.10 -1.05
N GLY A 696 31.36 15.03 -1.62
CA GLY A 696 31.56 13.64 -1.18
C GLY A 696 30.34 12.98 -0.52
N LEU A 697 29.21 13.70 -0.42
CA LEU A 697 27.91 13.09 -0.08
C LEU A 697 27.55 12.05 -1.14
N ARG A 698 26.88 10.97 -0.76
CA ARG A 698 26.57 9.89 -1.71
C ARG A 698 25.39 10.21 -2.64
N ASP A 699 24.40 10.93 -2.14
CA ASP A 699 23.21 11.35 -2.87
C ASP A 699 22.71 12.69 -2.32
N ASN A 700 22.11 13.52 -3.17
CA ASN A 700 21.51 14.78 -2.75
C ASN A 700 20.07 14.63 -2.22
N HIS A 701 19.45 13.46 -2.37
CA HIS A 701 18.17 13.11 -1.75
C HIS A 701 18.41 12.55 -0.35
N VAL A 702 18.21 13.41 0.64
CA VAL A 702 18.51 13.09 2.04
C VAL A 702 17.21 13.03 2.84
N ASN A 703 17.00 11.90 3.52
CA ASN A 703 15.76 11.63 4.25
C ASN A 703 15.88 11.78 5.76
N SER A 704 17.05 11.47 6.33
CA SER A 704 17.26 11.60 7.76
C SER A 704 18.69 12.01 8.08
N ILE A 705 18.83 12.77 9.17
CA ILE A 705 20.10 13.33 9.61
C ILE A 705 20.19 13.37 11.13
N VAL A 706 21.30 12.86 11.69
CA VAL A 706 21.54 12.87 13.13
C VAL A 706 22.99 13.24 13.44
N ALA A 707 23.18 14.09 14.45
CA ALA A 707 24.50 14.42 14.97
C ALA A 707 24.86 13.50 16.15
N ASP A 708 26.12 13.05 16.21
CA ASP A 708 26.63 12.28 17.34
C ASP A 708 27.42 13.14 18.34
N GLN A 709 27.75 12.55 19.50
CA GLN A 709 28.48 13.24 20.57
C GLN A 709 29.95 13.52 20.23
N ALA A 710 30.51 12.89 19.19
CA ALA A 710 31.85 13.18 18.70
C ALA A 710 31.87 14.33 17.67
N GLY A 711 30.69 14.85 17.29
CA GLY A 711 30.52 15.89 16.30
C GLY A 711 30.46 15.37 14.86
N ASN A 712 30.32 14.06 14.66
CA ASN A 712 30.05 13.53 13.33
C ASN A 712 28.57 13.67 12.99
N ILE A 713 28.29 13.86 11.70
CA ILE A 713 26.94 13.92 11.17
C ILE A 713 26.70 12.65 10.38
N TRP A 714 25.64 11.93 10.74
CA TRP A 714 25.19 10.72 10.10
C TRP A 714 23.97 11.05 9.26
N ILE A 715 24.02 10.63 8.00
CA ILE A 715 23.06 11.01 6.97
C ILE A 715 22.55 9.74 6.32
N ALA A 716 21.22 9.60 6.24
CA ALA A 716 20.56 8.55 5.50
C ALA A 716 19.99 9.12 4.19
N MET A 717 20.20 8.42 3.09
CA MET A 717 19.78 8.82 1.74
C MET A 717 18.84 7.78 1.14
N ASP A 718 18.00 8.23 0.21
CA ASP A 718 17.14 7.34 -0.58
C ASP A 718 17.98 6.27 -1.31
N ASP A 719 17.63 5.00 -1.11
CA ASP A 719 18.24 3.80 -1.73
C ASP A 719 19.80 3.71 -1.71
N ASN A 720 20.45 4.46 -0.81
CA ASN A 720 21.91 4.64 -0.83
C ASN A 720 22.60 4.45 0.53
N GLY A 721 21.90 3.93 1.53
CA GLY A 721 22.47 3.58 2.83
C GLY A 721 22.79 4.82 3.67
N VAL A 722 23.97 4.83 4.30
CA VAL A 722 24.34 5.84 5.31
C VAL A 722 25.70 6.48 5.02
N SER A 723 25.79 7.81 5.11
CA SER A 723 27.01 8.59 4.99
C SER A 723 27.35 9.20 6.35
N ARG A 724 28.62 9.19 6.74
CA ARG A 724 29.12 9.84 7.95
C ARG A 724 30.12 10.92 7.59
N PHE A 725 29.89 12.14 8.08
CA PHE A 725 30.79 13.27 7.93
C PHE A 725 31.45 13.62 9.26
N ASP A 726 32.79 13.59 9.34
CA ASP A 726 33.55 13.89 10.56
C ASP A 726 33.96 15.38 10.69
N GLY A 727 33.37 16.25 9.86
CA GLY A 727 33.76 17.65 9.71
C GLY A 727 34.85 17.90 8.67
N LYS A 728 35.48 16.84 8.14
CA LYS A 728 36.53 16.93 7.10
C LYS A 728 36.36 15.91 5.98
N THR A 729 35.94 14.69 6.30
CA THR A 729 35.87 13.56 5.38
C THR A 729 34.52 12.86 5.45
N TRP A 730 34.09 12.37 4.28
CA TRP A 730 32.88 11.58 4.11
C TRP A 730 33.24 10.09 4.09
N THR A 731 32.53 9.29 4.88
CA THR A 731 32.61 7.83 4.87
C THR A 731 31.23 7.25 4.58
N ASN A 732 31.12 6.43 3.53
CA ASN A 732 29.85 5.92 3.05
C ASN A 732 29.73 4.43 3.32
N TYR A 733 28.61 4.01 3.93
CA TYR A 733 28.30 2.64 4.31
C TYR A 733 27.08 2.15 3.55
N GLY A 734 27.19 0.97 2.93
CA GLY A 734 26.05 0.26 2.34
C GLY A 734 26.11 -1.24 2.66
N LYS A 735 25.35 -2.03 1.90
CA LYS A 735 25.22 -3.48 2.13
C LYS A 735 26.56 -4.23 2.15
N LYS A 736 27.49 -3.85 1.27
CA LYS A 736 28.85 -4.42 1.20
C LYS A 736 29.68 -4.16 2.47
N ASP A 737 29.32 -3.12 3.23
CA ASP A 737 30.02 -2.70 4.44
C ASP A 737 29.37 -3.29 5.70
N GLY A 738 28.27 -4.05 5.54
CA GLY A 738 27.58 -4.80 6.60
C GLY A 738 26.21 -4.24 7.01
N LEU A 739 25.70 -3.21 6.31
CA LEU A 739 24.35 -2.68 6.51
C LEU A 739 23.27 -3.66 5.98
N ALA A 740 22.14 -3.75 6.66
CA ALA A 740 21.06 -4.69 6.35
C ALA A 740 20.38 -4.45 5.00
N GLY A 741 20.10 -3.18 4.69
CA GLY A 741 19.41 -2.72 3.50
C GLY A 741 19.97 -1.38 3.02
N ARG A 742 19.41 -0.86 1.93
CA ARG A 742 19.82 0.44 1.36
C ARG A 742 18.85 1.56 1.70
N ASP A 743 17.56 1.26 1.76
CA ASP A 743 16.53 2.18 2.25
C ASP A 743 16.53 2.20 3.79
N VAL A 744 16.75 3.37 4.38
CA VAL A 744 16.87 3.57 5.83
C VAL A 744 15.57 4.18 6.37
N ARG A 745 14.91 3.45 7.25
CA ARG A 745 13.64 3.86 7.90
C ARG A 745 13.84 4.66 9.18
N ALA A 746 14.86 4.31 9.97
CA ALA A 746 15.19 5.01 11.19
C ALA A 746 16.71 5.01 11.43
N LEU A 747 17.24 6.15 11.87
CA LEU A 747 18.66 6.34 12.16
C LEU A 747 18.79 7.00 13.54
N MET A 748 19.58 6.39 14.42
CA MET A 748 19.87 6.95 15.74
C MET A 748 21.32 6.64 16.13
N VAL A 749 22.02 7.62 16.71
CA VAL A 749 23.33 7.39 17.33
C VAL A 749 23.22 7.52 18.84
N THR A 750 23.65 6.49 19.55
CA THR A 750 23.68 6.46 21.03
C THR A 750 24.74 7.41 21.58
N ARG A 751 24.61 7.79 22.86
CA ARG A 751 25.62 8.62 23.57
C ARG A 751 27.00 7.97 23.61
N GLU A 752 27.06 6.65 23.55
CA GLU A 752 28.29 5.86 23.54
C GLU A 752 28.94 5.79 22.13
N GLY A 753 28.26 6.31 21.10
CA GLY A 753 28.76 6.34 19.72
C GLY A 753 28.35 5.16 18.84
N PHE A 754 27.48 4.27 19.32
CA PHE A 754 26.88 3.22 18.49
C PHE A 754 25.80 3.81 17.58
N ALA A 755 25.91 3.60 16.26
CA ALA A 755 24.84 3.94 15.33
C ALA A 755 23.88 2.74 15.18
N TRP A 756 22.59 3.01 15.19
CA TRP A 756 21.51 2.06 14.92
C TRP A 756 20.77 2.51 13.67
N VAL A 757 20.57 1.59 12.75
CA VAL A 757 19.98 1.84 11.43
C VAL A 757 18.94 0.76 11.16
N ALA A 758 17.68 1.14 11.15
CA ALA A 758 16.61 0.31 10.63
C ALA A 758 16.49 0.51 9.12
N THR A 759 16.32 -0.57 8.38
CA THR A 759 16.15 -0.56 6.93
C THR A 759 14.89 -1.33 6.52
N GLU A 760 14.50 -1.22 5.25
CA GLU A 760 13.48 -2.05 4.62
C GLU A 760 13.66 -3.57 4.91
N ASN A 761 12.62 -4.35 4.65
CA ASN A 761 12.62 -5.81 4.83
C ASN A 761 12.99 -6.25 6.26
N ASN A 762 12.58 -5.47 7.25
CA ASN A 762 12.80 -5.70 8.68
C ASN A 762 14.29 -5.74 9.10
N GLY A 763 15.18 -5.11 8.34
CA GLY A 763 16.60 -5.06 8.67
C GLY A 763 16.90 -4.11 9.83
N LEU A 764 17.77 -4.52 10.76
CA LEU A 764 18.29 -3.65 11.82
C LEU A 764 19.81 -3.82 11.94
N SER A 765 20.55 -2.75 11.72
CA SER A 765 22.02 -2.74 11.77
C SER A 765 22.51 -1.88 12.92
N ARG A 766 23.56 -2.33 13.60
CA ARG A 766 24.26 -1.58 14.65
C ARG A 766 25.74 -1.44 14.28
N PHE A 767 26.28 -0.24 14.35
CA PHE A 767 27.69 0.05 14.15
C PHE A 767 28.37 0.37 15.47
N ASP A 768 29.55 -0.21 15.73
CA ASP A 768 30.34 -0.02 16.97
C ASP A 768 31.53 0.94 16.84
N GLY A 769 31.64 1.64 15.71
CA GLY A 769 32.79 2.48 15.39
C GLY A 769 33.81 1.77 14.50
N GLN A 770 33.77 0.43 14.43
CA GLN A 770 34.65 -0.38 13.59
C GLN A 770 33.88 -1.24 12.58
N ARG A 771 32.80 -1.88 13.01
CA ARG A 771 32.04 -2.84 12.20
C ARG A 771 30.53 -2.74 12.40
N TRP A 772 29.80 -3.23 11.40
CA TRP A 772 28.35 -3.39 11.44
C TRP A 772 27.98 -4.81 11.89
N VAL A 773 26.96 -4.90 12.75
CA VAL A 773 26.28 -6.14 13.11
C VAL A 773 24.81 -5.97 12.76
N THR A 774 24.21 -6.94 12.08
CA THR A 774 22.88 -6.81 11.48
C THR A 774 21.98 -7.95 11.91
N GLY A 775 20.76 -7.63 12.35
CA GLY A 775 19.72 -8.60 12.61
C GLY A 775 18.50 -8.40 11.72
N ILE A 776 17.67 -9.44 11.64
CA ILE A 776 16.35 -9.39 10.98
C ILE A 776 15.28 -9.42 12.07
N CYS A 777 14.44 -8.40 12.05
CA CYS A 777 13.27 -8.29 12.91
C CYS A 777 12.08 -9.03 12.29
N ASN A 778 11.10 -9.41 13.10
CA ASN A 778 9.82 -9.90 12.57
C ASN A 778 8.91 -8.77 12.05
N GLU A 779 9.23 -7.52 12.38
CA GLU A 779 8.46 -6.32 12.07
C GLU A 779 9.40 -5.18 11.67
N GLU A 780 8.91 -4.25 10.86
CA GLU A 780 9.67 -3.07 10.44
C GLU A 780 9.87 -2.13 11.64
N VAL A 781 11.07 -1.57 11.79
CA VAL A 781 11.38 -0.57 12.83
C VAL A 781 11.30 0.83 12.22
N LEU A 782 10.41 1.66 12.78
CA LEU A 782 10.10 3.00 12.27
C LEU A 782 10.71 4.11 13.13
N SER A 783 11.03 3.83 14.39
CA SER A 783 11.60 4.83 15.30
C SER A 783 12.55 4.16 16.30
N ILE A 784 13.67 4.83 16.61
CA ILE A 784 14.67 4.36 17.57
C ILE A 784 15.07 5.53 18.47
N VAL A 785 14.95 5.36 19.79
CA VAL A 785 15.39 6.38 20.76
C VAL A 785 16.14 5.77 21.93
N GLN A 786 17.10 6.52 22.48
CA GLN A 786 17.82 6.15 23.71
C GLN A 786 17.17 6.80 24.92
N GLY A 787 16.81 5.97 25.91
CA GLY A 787 16.26 6.43 27.19
C GLY A 787 17.30 7.10 28.10
N PRO A 788 16.85 7.83 29.13
CA PRO A 788 17.74 8.43 30.13
C PRO A 788 18.58 7.42 30.92
N ASP A 789 18.11 6.18 30.99
CA ASP A 789 18.77 5.03 31.60
C ASP A 789 19.76 4.32 30.65
N GLY A 790 19.91 4.82 29.42
CA GLY A 790 20.81 4.27 28.41
C GLY A 790 20.19 3.15 27.55
N ARG A 791 19.00 2.64 27.90
CA ARG A 791 18.33 1.58 27.14
C ARG A 791 17.82 2.08 25.79
N ILE A 792 17.79 1.19 24.81
CA ILE A 792 17.34 1.51 23.45
C ILE A 792 15.90 1.03 23.29
N TRP A 793 15.06 1.95 22.81
CA TRP A 793 13.64 1.75 22.56
C TRP A 793 13.39 1.78 21.07
N PHE A 794 12.59 0.83 20.59
CA PHE A 794 12.26 0.61 19.19
C PHE A 794 10.75 0.69 19.01
N GLY A 795 10.30 1.52 18.08
CA GLY A 795 8.92 1.63 17.63
C GLY A 795 8.78 0.86 16.32
N SER A 796 7.79 -0.04 16.24
CA SER A 796 7.62 -0.92 15.10
C SER A 796 6.38 -0.62 14.26
N GLY A 797 6.34 -1.14 13.03
CA GLY A 797 5.25 -0.98 12.07
C GLY A 797 3.93 -1.65 12.49
N GLY A 798 3.97 -2.67 13.35
CA GLY A 798 2.78 -3.36 13.86
C GLY A 798 2.94 -4.09 15.20
N GLY A 799 4.14 -4.13 15.78
CA GLY A 799 4.46 -4.88 17.01
C GLY A 799 4.51 -4.04 18.30
N GLY A 800 4.14 -2.75 18.24
CA GLY A 800 4.20 -1.82 19.36
C GLY A 800 5.60 -1.27 19.64
N VAL A 801 5.89 -1.04 20.92
CA VAL A 801 7.17 -0.52 21.43
C VAL A 801 7.96 -1.65 22.08
N ALA A 802 9.21 -1.84 21.67
CA ALA A 802 10.13 -2.80 22.26
C ALA A 802 11.31 -2.10 22.94
N VAL A 803 11.79 -2.66 24.04
CA VAL A 803 12.92 -2.14 24.81
C VAL A 803 13.96 -3.23 24.97
N LEU A 804 15.19 -2.91 24.59
CA LEU A 804 16.34 -3.78 24.81
C LEU A 804 16.75 -3.71 26.29
N GLY A 805 16.74 -4.86 26.96
CA GLY A 805 17.25 -5.02 28.33
C GLY A 805 18.77 -4.89 28.43
N GLU A 806 19.27 -4.94 29.67
CA GLU A 806 20.70 -4.88 29.99
C GLU A 806 21.51 -6.07 29.45
#